data_AF-A0A443YP64-F1
#
_entry.id   AF-A0A443YP64-F1
#
_cell.length_a   1.000
_cell.length_b   1.000
_cell.length_c   1.000
_cell.angle_alpha   90.00
_cell.angle_beta   90.00
_cell.angle_gamma   90.00
#
_symmetry.space_group_name_H-M   'P 1'
#
loop_
_entity.id
_entity.type
_entity.pdbx_description
1 polymer ?
#
loop_
_entity_poly.entity_id
_entity_poly.type
_entity_poly.pdbx_seq_one_letter_code
_entity_poly.pdbx_strand_id
1 'polypeptide(L)'
;MKSPNKLLFIISTLALSFSTMLSYAQVYTASNYYYNNFDGGQLGAGISQIGASAALAVSSNGTNNLAVENGYCLTTSGNNLPGTYQISFLSNNTNLNDETFGWEWTFIYKNSSNTADQSDVIGVGQNSWKYWFLSTGSFANPNTGYYLTQDGSNLSLRWRYDNDPWGNRYSNLISFDLSSLGSGWANKTYAIRMQRLKRQGQYVWHLFVDEYTADVREARTERGGTGAYHNTLGSYTTTNSGLHINATTANRFKFDELKMYSMKLEISSANDPANGISSPLYNGQKDAVIYGLKMMSRGLFDVSSIVLDATVSSSSKGLNDIIENLRLFKSNDEYFGNADDALVSSLNVEWRAVRAESFPQKSRLFSVGAADGSLLPSAYYGIKADVKSNAPTGVTFSFTNIDKIGFEDAQVNYKGTSGVIVGNTTSPAINNGNVYDWIAGTGTWNTLANWKLADGSNPSVLPGVNDLVRIGNVSSNAKPTVSVSTKVGNMMVIGTSGTAPVVTINSNITLTIGGTFRNDRASTFSGSGTLAVEGGWNTSGGAINFTSGSVGVSFTGTKDQSIRDEGSDAGNGVVFKNVTFSGASIKTLGGSGKFAVAANGFVTMAANTTLMTSNKLTLKADPNSAASVLAIPSTAAIKGQVTVERYIQGGSKNMWRTYRMFSSPVYDNTTNFINTDVVGNRTYSFNQFIDDMIITGPGGSINGFDQTSSNQAGAWTYNNKYVEIPNINTSVNIGRGAYLFYRGNKNNLTGKVTSPFLDPESIVMTYKGVLNQQSVTVPLTHGTSGYSLVGNPYAAVVDWSKVTKTSNVSTVVRVWNPGCRQYSTYDGNEGVNGGTKFIAPGQSFFVQTANNSSPSVTFTEASKVVSGTSTSTMSRVMSVSNSNLDRTGLAGAEANQTLTEEQEPARIRVQLVRNETENADETLVVLKEGNEAVFSGKDVARMGGESVFLSSQSADAKELAINYMPNISTVEKIGLTINADNGGAYTLKFILTDIPSGYVVKLKDKYLNTLTDIANDGTAYALNIDKADAASLGNNRFELQVAPPTTLPVTFTEFTGVKTNAGVTLNWKTSSETTNSHFDLQRAGENQDFTSIGAVPANQAGVYNLLDKSPLVGNNYYKLVQVDKDGTPTAYEKLVVVKYDLNANADSEMLIYPTVVETNFTLKYEGSLSSERYTLKIADVTGKELYNKEVAKNDVVNGYAGALPAASSGIYFATLLDSSGKKIAAAKLMKK
;
A
#
# COMPACT_ATOMS: atom_id res chain seq x y z
N MET A 1 37.35 -18.06 83.87
CA MET A 1 36.67 -17.17 82.91
C MET A 1 36.39 -17.97 81.63
N LYS A 2 35.13 -17.86 81.16
CA LYS A 2 34.46 -18.40 79.94
C LYS A 2 35.05 -19.59 79.16
N SER A 3 34.12 -20.52 78.95
CA SER A 3 34.18 -21.91 78.48
C SER A 3 34.47 -22.10 76.98
N PRO A 4 34.78 -23.36 76.56
CA PRO A 4 35.45 -23.75 75.32
C PRO A 4 34.46 -24.24 74.24
N ASN A 5 34.94 -24.55 73.02
CA ASN A 5 34.64 -25.79 72.27
C ASN A 5 34.86 -25.72 70.74
N LYS A 6 35.42 -26.83 70.23
CA LYS A 6 35.14 -27.48 68.92
C LYS A 6 35.46 -26.70 67.64
N LEU A 7 36.56 -27.04 66.97
CA LEU A 7 36.56 -27.33 65.53
C LEU A 7 37.88 -28.01 65.12
N LEU A 8 37.83 -29.31 64.84
CA LEU A 8 38.50 -30.00 63.71
C LEU A 8 38.56 -31.51 64.03
N PHE A 9 37.47 -32.21 63.72
CA PHE A 9 37.52 -33.65 63.42
C PHE A 9 36.35 -34.01 62.51
N ILE A 10 36.60 -35.00 61.64
CA ILE A 10 35.70 -35.70 60.71
C ILE A 10 35.77 -35.21 59.25
N ILE A 11 36.88 -35.59 58.61
CA ILE A 11 36.89 -36.22 57.28
C ILE A 11 36.39 -37.65 57.49
N SER A 12 35.13 -37.93 57.15
CA SER A 12 34.62 -39.25 56.74
C SER A 12 33.09 -39.19 56.68
N THR A 13 32.54 -39.01 55.47
CA THR A 13 31.29 -39.61 54.93
C THR A 13 30.82 -38.79 53.73
N LEU A 14 31.49 -38.94 52.59
CA LEU A 14 30.83 -38.77 51.28
C LEU A 14 30.92 -40.10 50.53
N ALA A 15 30.32 -41.12 51.16
CA ALA A 15 29.81 -42.29 50.47
C ALA A 15 28.28 -42.14 50.40
N LEU A 16 27.73 -42.53 49.25
CA LEU A 16 26.31 -42.77 48.98
C LEU A 16 25.39 -41.54 48.82
N SER A 17 25.42 -40.98 47.62
CA SER A 17 24.19 -40.76 46.83
C SER A 17 24.51 -40.41 45.37
N PHE A 18 25.15 -41.34 44.65
CA PHE A 18 24.84 -41.49 43.22
C PHE A 18 23.46 -42.16 43.11
N SER A 19 22.43 -41.46 43.59
CA SER A 19 21.12 -41.57 42.98
C SER A 19 21.17 -40.59 41.83
N THR A 20 21.47 -41.09 40.63
CA THR A 20 20.87 -40.51 39.44
C THR A 20 19.38 -40.40 39.75
N MET A 21 18.92 -39.20 40.11
CA MET A 21 17.55 -38.82 39.82
C MET A 21 17.51 -38.89 38.30
N LEU A 22 17.14 -40.07 37.82
CA LEU A 22 16.46 -40.24 36.56
C LEU A 22 15.36 -39.18 36.58
N SER A 23 15.63 -38.00 36.03
CA SER A 23 14.59 -37.37 35.26
C SER A 23 14.37 -38.37 34.14
N TYR A 24 13.39 -39.26 34.36
CA TYR A 24 12.59 -39.67 33.23
C TYR A 24 12.11 -38.36 32.62
N ALA A 25 12.86 -37.86 31.64
CA ALA A 25 12.28 -37.15 30.55
C ALA A 25 11.30 -38.16 29.92
N GLN A 26 10.11 -38.28 30.49
CA GLN A 26 8.96 -38.58 29.69
C GLN A 26 8.79 -37.36 28.81
N VAL A 27 9.55 -37.32 27.71
CA VAL A 27 8.97 -36.89 26.44
C VAL A 27 7.69 -37.71 26.36
N TYR A 28 6.54 -37.09 26.61
CA TYR A 28 5.25 -37.75 26.47
C TYR A 28 5.04 -38.01 24.98
N THR A 29 5.72 -39.03 24.46
CA THR A 29 5.38 -39.66 23.20
C THR A 29 3.92 -40.07 23.24
N ALA A 30 3.33 -40.28 22.06
CA ALA A 30 1.91 -40.53 21.77
C ALA A 30 1.26 -41.76 22.47
N SER A 31 1.79 -42.25 23.59
CA SER A 31 1.61 -43.62 24.07
C SER A 31 0.18 -44.02 24.47
N ASN A 32 -0.81 -43.12 24.49
CA ASN A 32 -2.22 -43.42 24.81
C ASN A 32 -3.22 -42.57 24.00
N TYR A 33 -2.93 -42.33 22.71
CA TYR A 33 -3.92 -41.80 21.75
C TYR A 33 -4.29 -42.86 20.72
N TYR A 34 -5.59 -43.10 20.61
CA TYR A 34 -6.18 -44.08 19.72
C TYR A 34 -7.17 -43.35 18.81
N TYR A 35 -6.91 -43.42 17.51
CA TYR A 35 -7.71 -42.73 16.50
C TYR A 35 -8.03 -43.65 15.34
N ASN A 36 -9.26 -43.52 14.84
CA ASN A 36 -9.66 -44.14 13.59
C ASN A 36 -10.46 -43.14 12.77
N ASN A 37 -10.01 -42.95 11.52
CA ASN A 37 -10.71 -42.16 10.52
C ASN A 37 -11.37 -43.11 9.51
N PHE A 38 -12.69 -43.08 9.44
CA PHE A 38 -13.46 -43.69 8.37
C PHE A 38 -13.55 -42.65 7.23
N ASP A 39 -12.55 -42.67 6.35
CA ASP A 39 -12.12 -41.60 5.43
C ASP A 39 -13.22 -40.73 4.75
N GLY A 40 -13.00 -39.41 4.67
CA GLY A 40 -13.61 -38.56 3.62
C GLY A 40 -13.89 -37.07 3.85
N GLY A 41 -13.94 -36.53 5.07
CA GLY A 41 -14.18 -35.08 5.30
C GLY A 41 -15.54 -34.50 4.81
N GLN A 42 -16.39 -35.35 4.21
CA GLN A 42 -17.83 -35.23 4.07
C GLN A 42 -18.39 -36.56 4.58
N LEU A 43 -19.47 -36.55 5.38
CA LEU A 43 -20.14 -37.77 5.87
C LEU A 43 -20.52 -38.71 4.70
N GLY A 44 -19.61 -39.59 4.32
CA GLY A 44 -19.70 -40.45 3.15
C GLY A 44 -19.43 -41.90 3.54
N ALA A 45 -20.49 -42.69 3.65
CA ALA A 45 -20.51 -44.16 3.74
C ALA A 45 -19.68 -44.88 4.85
N GLY A 46 -18.99 -44.18 5.75
CA GLY A 46 -18.30 -44.77 6.91
C GLY A 46 -19.25 -45.52 7.85
N ILE A 47 -19.00 -46.83 8.06
CA ILE A 47 -19.83 -47.83 8.75
C ILE A 47 -21.33 -47.73 8.40
N SER A 48 -21.69 -48.17 7.19
CA SER A 48 -23.07 -48.57 6.88
C SER A 48 -23.15 -50.07 6.67
N GLN A 49 -24.12 -50.73 7.31
CA GLN A 49 -24.55 -52.06 6.90
C GLN A 49 -25.06 -52.00 5.45
N ILE A 50 -24.40 -52.65 4.50
CA ILE A 50 -24.85 -52.78 3.10
C ILE A 50 -25.21 -54.24 2.86
N GLY A 51 -26.47 -54.59 3.10
CA GLY A 51 -26.98 -55.94 2.85
C GLY A 51 -26.26 -57.08 3.59
N ALA A 52 -26.57 -58.32 3.22
CA ALA A 52 -26.16 -59.52 3.95
C ALA A 52 -24.66 -59.89 3.83
N SER A 53 -23.86 -59.17 3.04
CA SER A 53 -22.42 -59.39 2.88
C SER A 53 -21.75 -58.19 2.22
N ALA A 54 -21.15 -57.27 3.00
CA ALA A 54 -20.22 -56.25 2.49
C ALA A 54 -19.21 -55.85 3.58
N ALA A 55 -17.93 -55.73 3.20
CA ALA A 55 -16.81 -55.43 4.09
C ALA A 55 -16.74 -53.94 4.48
N LEU A 56 -16.34 -53.65 5.74
CA LEU A 56 -16.01 -52.28 6.18
C LEU A 56 -14.62 -51.90 5.66
N ALA A 57 -14.50 -50.74 5.00
CA ALA A 57 -13.21 -50.13 4.68
C ALA A 57 -12.72 -49.32 5.90
N VAL A 58 -11.54 -49.67 6.41
CA VAL A 58 -10.77 -48.90 7.42
C VAL A 58 -9.58 -48.31 6.67
N SER A 59 -9.29 -47.01 6.81
CA SER A 59 -8.13 -46.41 6.13
C SER A 59 -6.85 -47.07 6.65
N SER A 60 -5.91 -47.45 5.78
CA SER A 60 -4.74 -48.26 6.14
C SER A 60 -3.48 -47.45 6.46
N ASN A 61 -3.52 -46.11 6.42
CA ASN A 61 -2.33 -45.27 6.49
C ASN A 61 -2.36 -44.31 7.68
N GLY A 62 -1.87 -44.79 8.83
CA GLY A 62 -1.55 -43.96 9.99
C GLY A 62 -0.69 -44.74 10.99
N THR A 63 0.39 -44.15 11.49
CA THR A 63 1.31 -44.77 12.46
C THR A 63 0.68 -45.04 13.85
N ASN A 64 -0.51 -44.48 14.11
CA ASN A 64 -1.30 -44.66 15.33
C ASN A 64 -2.74 -45.13 15.02
N ASN A 65 -2.98 -45.69 13.83
CA ASN A 65 -4.27 -46.27 13.50
C ASN A 65 -4.56 -47.39 14.50
N LEU A 66 -5.79 -47.49 14.98
CA LEU A 66 -6.26 -48.61 15.81
C LEU A 66 -5.73 -49.91 15.24
N ALA A 67 -4.69 -50.44 15.90
CA ALA A 67 -4.03 -51.64 15.45
C ALA A 67 -5.06 -52.76 15.47
N VAL A 68 -5.48 -53.21 14.29
CA VAL A 68 -5.97 -54.57 14.11
C VAL A 68 -4.74 -55.48 14.19
N GLU A 69 -4.05 -55.46 15.32
CA GLU A 69 -2.95 -56.38 15.62
C GLU A 69 -3.53 -57.61 16.32
N ASN A 70 -3.04 -58.79 15.94
CA ASN A 70 -3.47 -60.11 16.41
C ASN A 70 -4.83 -60.60 15.93
N GLY A 71 -5.06 -60.60 14.61
CA GLY A 71 -6.05 -61.51 14.00
C GLY A 71 -7.52 -61.19 14.25
N TYR A 72 -7.85 -60.01 14.81
CA TYR A 72 -9.22 -59.52 14.89
C TYR A 72 -9.62 -58.85 13.58
N CYS A 73 -9.81 -59.63 12.52
CA CYS A 73 -10.54 -59.14 11.35
C CYS A 73 -11.95 -58.70 11.77
N LEU A 74 -12.66 -57.97 10.91
CA LEU A 74 -14.12 -57.85 11.00
C LEU A 74 -14.71 -59.26 10.97
N THR A 75 -14.83 -59.89 12.12
CA THR A 75 -15.39 -61.21 12.22
C THR A 75 -16.89 -61.06 12.30
N THR A 76 -17.60 -61.48 11.26
CA THR A 76 -18.91 -62.11 11.45
C THR A 76 -18.67 -63.46 12.13
N SER A 77 -18.17 -63.47 13.37
CA SER A 77 -17.94 -64.73 14.07
C SER A 77 -18.30 -64.60 15.52
N GLY A 78 -19.30 -65.37 15.92
CA GLY A 78 -19.66 -65.60 17.31
C GLY A 78 -21.15 -65.51 17.57
N ASN A 79 -21.94 -66.35 16.89
CA ASN A 79 -23.20 -66.99 17.38
C ASN A 79 -24.10 -67.58 16.27
N ASN A 80 -23.66 -67.68 14.99
CA ASN A 80 -24.54 -68.03 13.86
C ASN A 80 -25.72 -67.04 13.67
N LEU A 81 -25.53 -65.77 14.05
CA LEU A 81 -26.55 -64.72 14.02
C LEU A 81 -26.24 -63.72 12.89
N PRO A 82 -27.04 -63.66 11.81
CA PRO A 82 -26.85 -62.70 10.72
C PRO A 82 -27.02 -61.23 11.18
N GLY A 83 -26.10 -60.34 10.80
CA GLY A 83 -26.30 -58.87 10.86
C GLY A 83 -25.59 -58.08 11.97
N THR A 84 -24.75 -58.71 12.80
CA THR A 84 -24.05 -58.04 13.93
C THR A 84 -22.59 -57.71 13.62
N TYR A 85 -22.15 -56.47 13.90
CA TYR A 85 -20.77 -55.99 13.73
C TYR A 85 -20.14 -55.62 15.07
N GLN A 86 -18.88 -55.99 15.27
CA GLN A 86 -18.11 -55.72 16.47
C GLN A 86 -16.73 -55.17 16.09
N ILE A 87 -16.35 -54.04 16.69
CA ILE A 87 -15.05 -53.40 16.48
C ILE A 87 -14.38 -53.21 17.85
N SER A 88 -13.17 -53.73 18.01
CA SER A 88 -12.34 -53.49 19.21
C SER A 88 -11.34 -52.37 18.94
N PHE A 89 -11.18 -51.47 19.90
CA PHE A 89 -10.32 -50.28 19.79
C PHE A 89 -9.06 -50.36 20.67
N LEU A 90 -8.91 -51.43 21.47
CA LEU A 90 -7.77 -51.63 22.36
C LEU A 90 -7.36 -53.10 22.30
N SER A 91 -6.06 -53.36 22.46
CA SER A 91 -5.59 -54.73 22.75
C SER A 91 -6.24 -55.25 24.02
N ASN A 92 -6.58 -56.55 24.05
CA ASN A 92 -7.04 -57.19 25.27
C ASN A 92 -6.01 -56.93 26.40
N ASN A 93 -6.49 -56.50 27.56
CA ASN A 93 -5.69 -56.20 28.75
C ASN A 93 -4.97 -54.84 28.79
N THR A 94 -5.36 -53.88 27.95
CA THR A 94 -5.02 -52.48 28.22
C THR A 94 -5.58 -52.06 29.58
N ASN A 95 -4.78 -51.41 30.43
CA ASN A 95 -5.21 -50.95 31.76
C ASN A 95 -5.61 -49.47 31.72
N LEU A 96 -6.91 -49.19 31.62
CA LEU A 96 -7.43 -47.82 31.58
C LEU A 96 -7.53 -47.13 32.96
N ASN A 97 -7.03 -47.74 34.03
CA ASN A 97 -7.05 -47.17 35.38
C ASN A 97 -5.74 -46.43 35.77
N ASP A 98 -4.71 -46.50 34.91
CA ASP A 98 -3.36 -45.99 35.17
C ASP A 98 -3.10 -44.55 34.68
N GLU A 99 -4.16 -43.75 34.48
CA GLU A 99 -4.05 -42.35 34.03
C GLU A 99 -4.31 -41.35 35.16
N THR A 100 -3.54 -40.26 35.17
CA THR A 100 -3.59 -39.21 36.20
C THR A 100 -4.90 -38.43 36.18
N PHE A 101 -5.38 -38.04 34.99
CA PHE A 101 -6.54 -37.15 34.84
C PHE A 101 -7.82 -37.89 34.44
N GLY A 102 -7.71 -38.99 33.70
CA GLY A 102 -8.83 -39.78 33.21
C GLY A 102 -8.78 -40.02 31.70
N TRP A 103 -9.92 -40.47 31.16
CA TRP A 103 -10.08 -40.84 29.75
C TRP A 103 -11.26 -40.13 29.12
N GLU A 104 -11.13 -39.84 27.82
CA GLU A 104 -12.16 -39.21 27.02
C GLU A 104 -12.38 -40.01 25.73
N TRP A 105 -13.66 -40.17 25.37
CA TRP A 105 -14.11 -40.76 24.12
C TRP A 105 -14.92 -39.72 23.36
N THR A 106 -14.58 -39.52 22.09
CA THR A 106 -15.32 -38.63 21.20
C THR A 106 -15.71 -39.37 19.93
N PHE A 107 -16.90 -39.09 19.43
CA PHE A 107 -17.38 -39.63 18.17
C PHE A 107 -18.54 -38.81 17.63
N ILE A 108 -18.71 -38.88 16.32
CA ILE A 108 -19.86 -38.33 15.61
C ILE A 108 -20.87 -39.45 15.43
N TYR A 109 -22.15 -39.14 15.67
CA TYR A 109 -23.22 -40.13 15.64
C TYR A 109 -24.46 -39.59 14.95
N LYS A 110 -25.07 -40.44 14.12
CA LYS A 110 -26.38 -40.18 13.53
C LYS A 110 -27.23 -41.45 13.53
N ASN A 111 -28.41 -41.37 14.12
CA ASN A 111 -29.52 -42.27 13.82
C ASN A 111 -30.29 -41.69 12.63
N SER A 112 -30.69 -42.52 11.67
CA SER A 112 -31.46 -42.11 10.49
C SER A 112 -32.94 -42.56 10.54
N SER A 113 -33.39 -43.17 11.64
CA SER A 113 -34.77 -43.66 11.82
C SER A 113 -35.46 -43.03 13.03
N ASN A 114 -36.73 -42.65 12.83
CA ASN A 114 -37.62 -42.12 13.87
C ASN A 114 -38.28 -43.19 14.74
N THR A 115 -37.94 -44.47 14.53
CA THR A 115 -38.43 -45.59 15.33
C THR A 115 -37.56 -45.82 16.56
N ALA A 116 -38.16 -46.28 17.66
CA ALA A 116 -37.42 -46.63 18.87
C ALA A 116 -36.32 -47.66 18.56
N ASP A 117 -35.12 -47.40 19.07
CA ASP A 117 -33.99 -48.33 19.09
C ASP A 117 -34.23 -49.38 20.19
N GLN A 118 -33.96 -50.65 19.89
CA GLN A 118 -34.13 -51.78 20.82
C GLN A 118 -32.85 -52.03 21.62
N SER A 119 -32.30 -50.95 22.19
CA SER A 119 -30.98 -50.85 22.82
C SER A 119 -30.65 -51.89 23.90
N ASP A 120 -31.68 -52.50 24.49
CA ASP A 120 -31.53 -53.47 25.57
C ASP A 120 -30.87 -54.77 25.09
N VAL A 121 -31.22 -55.26 23.90
CA VAL A 121 -30.78 -56.55 23.37
C VAL A 121 -30.09 -56.35 22.02
N ILE A 122 -28.93 -56.99 21.84
CA ILE A 122 -28.30 -57.09 20.52
C ILE A 122 -28.47 -58.53 20.02
N GLY A 123 -29.45 -58.74 19.14
CA GLY A 123 -29.79 -60.05 18.57
C GLY A 123 -30.42 -59.92 17.18
N VAL A 124 -30.43 -60.99 16.40
CA VAL A 124 -30.91 -60.99 14.99
C VAL A 124 -32.31 -60.38 14.89
N GLY A 125 -32.49 -59.44 13.95
CA GLY A 125 -33.78 -58.77 13.77
C GLY A 125 -34.00 -57.55 14.66
N GLN A 126 -33.02 -57.16 15.49
CA GLN A 126 -33.11 -55.98 16.36
C GLN A 126 -32.24 -54.84 15.81
N ASN A 127 -32.69 -53.61 16.04
CA ASN A 127 -31.93 -52.41 15.74
C ASN A 127 -31.38 -51.83 17.02
N SER A 128 -30.09 -52.06 17.30
CA SER A 128 -29.44 -51.61 18.52
C SER A 128 -27.93 -51.43 18.36
N TRP A 129 -27.36 -50.50 19.11
CA TRP A 129 -25.91 -50.33 19.20
C TRP A 129 -25.47 -50.08 20.65
N LYS A 130 -24.27 -50.55 20.98
CA LYS A 130 -23.62 -50.32 22.26
C LYS A 130 -22.16 -49.93 22.01
N TYR A 131 -21.79 -48.72 22.40
CA TYR A 131 -20.38 -48.35 22.50
C TYR A 131 -19.91 -48.66 23.91
N TRP A 132 -19.15 -49.74 24.05
CA TRP A 132 -18.50 -50.15 25.29
C TRP A 132 -17.26 -49.28 25.55
N PHE A 133 -17.32 -48.46 26.59
CA PHE A 133 -16.16 -47.71 27.06
C PHE A 133 -15.23 -48.59 27.89
N LEU A 134 -15.82 -49.46 28.71
CA LEU A 134 -15.12 -50.41 29.57
C LEU A 134 -15.91 -51.72 29.61
N SER A 135 -15.26 -52.83 29.29
CA SER A 135 -15.86 -54.16 29.39
C SER A 135 -14.87 -55.18 29.95
N THR A 136 -15.40 -56.19 30.66
CA THR A 136 -14.66 -57.25 31.36
C THR A 136 -14.31 -58.47 30.50
N GLY A 137 -14.73 -58.54 29.23
CA GLY A 137 -14.50 -59.69 28.34
C GLY A 137 -14.47 -59.33 26.84
N SER A 138 -14.33 -60.33 25.97
CA SER A 138 -14.50 -60.17 24.51
C SER A 138 -15.94 -59.74 24.21
N PHE A 139 -16.18 -58.73 23.36
CA PHE A 139 -17.49 -58.06 23.20
C PHE A 139 -18.69 -58.90 22.69
N ALA A 140 -18.56 -60.24 22.70
CA ALA A 140 -19.65 -61.19 22.60
C ALA A 140 -20.40 -61.31 23.94
N ASN A 141 -21.73 -61.27 23.89
CA ASN A 141 -22.60 -61.43 25.05
C ASN A 141 -22.33 -62.81 25.74
N PRO A 142 -22.25 -62.90 27.09
CA PRO A 142 -22.47 -61.84 28.06
C PRO A 142 -21.21 -61.14 28.58
N ASN A 143 -21.25 -59.80 28.56
CA ASN A 143 -20.23 -58.91 29.11
C ASN A 143 -20.83 -57.94 30.13
N THR A 144 -20.09 -57.67 31.21
CA THR A 144 -20.37 -56.58 32.16
C THR A 144 -19.52 -55.36 31.83
N GLY A 145 -19.98 -54.17 32.21
CA GLY A 145 -19.25 -52.93 31.92
C GLY A 145 -20.12 -51.70 31.69
N TYR A 146 -19.48 -50.64 31.22
CA TYR A 146 -20.08 -49.34 30.93
C TYR A 146 -20.20 -49.13 29.43
N TYR A 147 -21.41 -48.80 28.97
CA TYR A 147 -21.67 -48.55 27.56
C TYR A 147 -22.66 -47.42 27.35
N LEU A 148 -22.53 -46.73 26.21
CA LEU A 148 -23.50 -45.78 25.70
C LEU A 148 -24.37 -46.44 24.65
N THR A 149 -25.65 -46.11 24.69
CA THR A 149 -26.64 -46.53 23.70
C THR A 149 -27.71 -45.46 23.55
N GLN A 150 -28.53 -45.56 22.50
CA GLN A 150 -29.70 -44.70 22.31
C GLN A 150 -30.97 -45.55 22.45
N ASP A 151 -31.93 -45.11 23.25
CA ASP A 151 -33.27 -45.70 23.39
C ASP A 151 -34.34 -44.65 23.04
N GLY A 152 -34.95 -44.79 21.86
CA GLY A 152 -35.82 -43.75 21.31
C GLY A 152 -35.06 -42.43 21.14
N SER A 153 -35.54 -41.34 21.74
CA SER A 153 -34.83 -40.05 21.74
C SER A 153 -33.80 -39.93 22.86
N ASN A 154 -33.72 -40.87 23.80
CA ASN A 154 -32.82 -40.79 24.95
C ASN A 154 -31.46 -41.42 24.62
N LEU A 155 -30.39 -40.65 24.81
CA LEU A 155 -29.02 -41.15 24.81
C LEU A 155 -28.62 -41.49 26.27
N SER A 156 -28.35 -42.76 26.56
CA SER A 156 -28.17 -43.26 27.93
C SER A 156 -26.84 -43.97 28.14
N LEU A 157 -26.06 -43.49 29.12
CA LEU A 157 -24.94 -44.22 29.69
C LEU A 157 -25.47 -45.25 30.67
N ARG A 158 -25.15 -46.52 30.46
CA ARG A 158 -25.63 -47.65 31.25
C ARG A 158 -24.46 -48.42 31.84
N TRP A 159 -24.66 -48.92 33.06
CA TRP A 159 -23.80 -49.93 33.67
C TRP A 159 -24.54 -51.26 33.72
N ARG A 160 -23.96 -52.28 33.10
CA ARG A 160 -24.42 -53.67 33.23
C ARG A 160 -23.60 -54.39 34.30
N TYR A 161 -24.29 -54.87 35.32
CA TYR A 161 -23.67 -55.44 36.52
C TYR A 161 -23.72 -56.97 36.59
N ASP A 162 -24.45 -57.65 35.69
CA ASP A 162 -24.41 -59.10 35.56
C ASP A 162 -24.14 -59.56 34.11
N ASN A 163 -23.71 -60.81 34.00
CA ASN A 163 -23.42 -61.49 32.75
C ASN A 163 -24.58 -62.42 32.34
N ASP A 164 -25.83 -62.10 32.66
CA ASP A 164 -26.98 -62.90 32.22
C ASP A 164 -27.20 -62.70 30.70
N PRO A 165 -27.08 -63.74 29.84
CA PRO A 165 -27.30 -63.63 28.39
C PRO A 165 -28.71 -63.16 28.01
N TRP A 166 -29.69 -63.38 28.89
CA TRP A 166 -31.12 -63.11 28.68
C TRP A 166 -31.66 -61.97 29.54
N GLY A 167 -30.83 -61.40 30.42
CA GLY A 167 -31.23 -60.41 31.42
C GLY A 167 -30.94 -58.96 31.02
N ASN A 168 -31.98 -58.11 31.08
CA ASN A 168 -31.89 -56.65 30.97
C ASN A 168 -31.44 -55.99 32.29
N ARG A 169 -30.44 -56.55 32.98
CA ARG A 169 -30.02 -56.05 34.29
C ARG A 169 -28.95 -54.97 34.15
N TYR A 170 -29.41 -53.73 33.99
CA TYR A 170 -28.56 -52.54 33.94
C TYR A 170 -29.09 -51.43 34.85
N SER A 171 -28.22 -50.47 35.15
CA SER A 171 -28.59 -49.20 35.77
C SER A 171 -28.26 -48.06 34.81
N ASN A 172 -29.23 -47.17 34.56
CA ASN A 172 -28.98 -45.92 33.85
C ASN A 172 -28.19 -44.99 34.77
N LEU A 173 -27.03 -44.52 34.31
CA LEU A 173 -26.17 -43.60 35.04
C LEU A 173 -26.38 -42.16 34.59
N ILE A 174 -26.49 -41.96 33.28
CA ILE A 174 -26.77 -40.67 32.65
C ILE A 174 -27.80 -40.93 31.55
N SER A 175 -28.79 -40.08 31.40
CA SER A 175 -29.76 -40.14 30.30
C SER A 175 -30.08 -38.73 29.84
N PHE A 176 -29.99 -38.49 28.53
CA PHE A 176 -30.24 -37.20 27.92
C PHE A 176 -31.20 -37.33 26.74
N ASP A 177 -32.28 -36.56 26.73
CA ASP A 177 -33.25 -36.55 25.65
C ASP A 177 -32.78 -35.66 24.48
N LEU A 178 -32.43 -36.27 23.36
CA LEU A 178 -32.00 -35.60 22.13
C LEU A 178 -33.09 -34.72 21.51
N SER A 179 -34.37 -34.97 21.83
CA SER A 179 -35.47 -34.13 21.35
C SER A 179 -35.43 -32.70 21.90
N SER A 180 -34.77 -32.51 23.05
CA SER A 180 -34.56 -31.19 23.66
C SER A 180 -33.65 -30.27 22.83
N LEU A 181 -32.86 -30.81 21.89
CA LEU A 181 -32.00 -30.06 20.98
C LEU A 181 -32.71 -29.62 19.68
N GLY A 182 -34.01 -29.90 19.54
CA GLY A 182 -34.85 -29.48 18.42
C GLY A 182 -35.64 -30.62 17.77
N SER A 183 -36.57 -30.27 16.88
CA SER A 183 -37.41 -31.26 16.17
C SER A 183 -36.57 -32.14 15.22
N GLY A 184 -36.97 -33.41 15.07
CA GLY A 184 -36.33 -34.33 14.11
C GLY A 184 -35.02 -34.98 14.58
N TRP A 185 -34.90 -35.33 15.88
CA TRP A 185 -33.71 -35.95 16.48
C TRP A 185 -33.15 -37.17 15.73
N ALA A 186 -34.02 -37.90 15.03
CA ALA A 186 -33.75 -39.13 14.29
C ALA A 186 -33.09 -38.96 12.92
N ASN A 187 -32.69 -37.74 12.52
CA ASN A 187 -31.96 -37.51 11.26
C ASN A 187 -30.87 -36.43 11.40
N LYS A 188 -30.59 -36.02 12.65
CA LYS A 188 -29.55 -35.05 12.98
C LYS A 188 -28.25 -35.77 13.28
N THR A 189 -27.15 -35.10 12.97
CA THR A 189 -25.81 -35.55 13.33
C THR A 189 -25.42 -34.89 14.63
N TYR A 190 -24.95 -35.69 15.59
CA TYR A 190 -24.52 -35.23 16.90
C TYR A 190 -23.03 -35.46 17.06
N ALA A 191 -22.34 -34.47 17.60
CA ALA A 191 -21.05 -34.70 18.24
C ALA A 191 -21.33 -35.21 19.65
N ILE A 192 -20.73 -36.34 20.02
CA ILE A 192 -20.86 -36.94 21.35
C ILE A 192 -19.48 -37.02 21.99
N ARG A 193 -19.42 -36.66 23.27
CA ARG A 193 -18.25 -36.89 24.10
C ARG A 193 -18.65 -37.55 25.41
N MET A 194 -17.90 -38.57 25.80
CA MET A 194 -17.96 -39.19 27.11
C MET A 194 -16.64 -38.97 27.83
N GLN A 195 -16.71 -38.54 29.08
CA GLN A 195 -15.54 -38.29 29.90
C GLN A 195 -15.63 -39.10 31.19
N ARG A 196 -14.55 -39.82 31.52
CA ARG A 196 -14.38 -40.55 32.79
C ARG A 196 -13.26 -39.91 33.59
N LEU A 197 -13.63 -39.29 34.70
CA LEU A 197 -12.71 -38.52 35.54
C LEU A 197 -12.39 -39.30 36.82
N LYS A 198 -11.12 -39.26 37.24
CA LYS A 198 -10.65 -39.86 38.50
C LYS A 198 -10.79 -38.85 39.64
N ARG A 199 -11.58 -39.17 40.66
CA ARG A 199 -11.79 -38.37 41.90
C ARG A 199 -11.50 -39.23 43.12
N GLN A 200 -10.47 -38.89 43.91
CA GLN A 200 -10.14 -39.60 45.17
C GLN A 200 -10.03 -41.13 45.04
N GLY A 201 -9.49 -41.63 43.93
CA GLY A 201 -9.38 -43.08 43.66
C GLY A 201 -10.66 -43.75 43.13
N GLN A 202 -11.73 -42.99 42.92
CA GLN A 202 -12.99 -43.43 42.34
C GLN A 202 -13.25 -42.68 41.01
N TYR A 203 -14.26 -43.12 40.23
CA TYR A 203 -14.51 -42.57 38.90
C TYR A 203 -15.91 -41.96 38.76
N VAL A 204 -15.99 -40.86 38.02
CA VAL A 204 -17.22 -40.11 37.71
C VAL A 204 -17.35 -39.95 36.20
N TRP A 205 -18.58 -40.07 35.70
CA TRP A 205 -18.89 -39.97 34.28
C TRP A 205 -19.58 -38.66 33.93
N HIS A 206 -19.24 -38.10 32.78
CA HIS A 206 -19.87 -36.91 32.22
C HIS A 206 -20.16 -37.11 30.73
N LEU A 207 -21.39 -36.82 30.33
CA LEU A 207 -21.88 -36.88 28.95
C LEU A 207 -22.00 -35.47 28.38
N PHE A 208 -21.44 -35.27 27.20
CA PHE A 208 -21.54 -34.04 26.42
C PHE A 208 -22.14 -34.35 25.06
N VAL A 209 -23.10 -33.52 24.64
CA VAL A 209 -23.80 -33.70 23.36
C VAL A 209 -24.11 -32.34 22.76
N ASP A 210 -23.71 -32.14 21.52
CA ASP A 210 -24.05 -30.98 20.69
C ASP A 210 -24.43 -31.42 19.28
N GLU A 211 -25.21 -30.60 18.58
CA GLU A 211 -25.50 -30.80 17.16
C GLU A 211 -24.23 -30.51 16.34
N TYR A 212 -23.87 -31.44 15.45
CA TYR A 212 -22.67 -31.33 14.63
C TYR A 212 -22.84 -30.24 13.56
N THR A 213 -21.92 -29.28 13.52
CA THR A 213 -21.81 -28.27 12.46
C THR A 213 -20.36 -28.13 12.00
N ALA A 214 -20.12 -27.36 10.94
CA ALA A 214 -18.74 -27.11 10.47
C ALA A 214 -17.85 -26.46 11.56
N ASP A 215 -18.46 -25.66 12.45
CA ASP A 215 -17.81 -24.96 13.56
C ASP A 215 -17.81 -25.77 14.87
N VAL A 216 -18.79 -26.68 15.03
CA VAL A 216 -18.94 -27.55 16.20
C VAL A 216 -18.74 -29.00 15.77
N ARG A 217 -17.48 -29.36 15.55
CA ARG A 217 -17.09 -30.74 15.19
C ARG A 217 -17.03 -31.68 16.40
N GLU A 218 -17.02 -31.12 17.61
CA GLU A 218 -16.78 -31.83 18.87
C GLU A 218 -17.67 -31.26 19.98
N ALA A 219 -18.22 -32.13 20.82
CA ALA A 219 -19.17 -31.74 21.86
C ALA A 219 -18.48 -31.01 23.02
N ARG A 220 -19.01 -29.83 23.38
CA ARG A 220 -18.52 -28.97 24.46
C ARG A 220 -19.54 -28.81 25.59
N THR A 221 -20.84 -29.00 25.33
CA THR A 221 -21.89 -28.77 26.32
C THR A 221 -22.20 -30.01 27.13
N GLU A 222 -22.05 -29.92 28.45
CA GLU A 222 -22.37 -31.00 29.37
C GLU A 222 -23.89 -31.18 29.43
N ARG A 223 -24.37 -32.40 29.22
CA ARG A 223 -25.79 -32.75 29.22
C ARG A 223 -26.19 -33.68 30.37
N GLY A 224 -25.21 -34.18 31.12
CA GLY A 224 -25.44 -34.92 32.35
C GLY A 224 -24.13 -35.46 32.93
N GLY A 225 -24.10 -35.62 34.24
CA GLY A 225 -22.97 -36.18 34.97
C GLY A 225 -23.44 -36.94 36.21
N THR A 226 -22.72 -37.97 36.62
CA THR A 226 -23.05 -38.73 37.82
C THR A 226 -22.62 -37.95 39.06
N GLY A 227 -23.52 -37.71 40.02
CA GLY A 227 -23.20 -37.01 41.26
C GLY A 227 -22.46 -37.87 42.31
N ALA A 228 -22.49 -39.20 42.16
CA ALA A 228 -21.89 -40.14 43.10
C ALA A 228 -20.84 -41.02 42.42
N TYR A 229 -19.84 -41.41 43.21
CA TYR A 229 -18.78 -42.32 42.81
C TYR A 229 -19.33 -43.71 42.49
N HIS A 230 -19.05 -44.22 41.29
CA HIS A 230 -19.38 -45.61 40.94
C HIS A 230 -18.11 -46.47 41.03
N ASN A 231 -17.94 -47.15 42.18
CA ASN A 231 -16.73 -47.93 42.49
C ASN A 231 -16.94 -49.45 42.43
N THR A 232 -17.57 -49.96 41.37
CA THR A 232 -17.90 -51.38 41.25
C THR A 232 -17.01 -52.18 40.30
N LEU A 233 -15.98 -51.56 39.69
CA LEU A 233 -14.91 -52.30 38.99
C LEU A 233 -13.64 -52.32 39.85
N GLY A 234 -13.64 -53.16 40.89
CA GLY A 234 -12.41 -53.56 41.58
C GLY A 234 -11.53 -54.41 40.65
N SER A 235 -10.29 -53.99 40.42
CA SER A 235 -9.15 -54.83 40.01
C SER A 235 -9.31 -55.77 38.80
N TYR A 236 -10.07 -55.43 37.76
CA TYR A 236 -9.98 -56.17 36.49
C TYR A 236 -8.82 -55.63 35.65
N THR A 237 -7.82 -56.47 35.45
CA THR A 237 -6.62 -56.22 34.62
C THR A 237 -6.90 -56.28 33.12
N THR A 238 -8.14 -56.60 32.73
CA THR A 238 -8.55 -56.85 31.34
C THR A 238 -9.63 -55.85 30.91
N THR A 239 -9.26 -54.66 30.42
CA THR A 239 -10.25 -53.68 29.93
C THR A 239 -10.27 -53.58 28.41
N ASN A 240 -11.47 -53.77 27.85
CA ASN A 240 -11.76 -53.69 26.42
C ASN A 240 -12.67 -52.49 26.12
N SER A 241 -12.40 -51.73 25.05
CA SER A 241 -13.28 -50.68 24.51
C SER A 241 -13.57 -50.92 23.03
N GLY A 242 -14.81 -50.72 22.60
CA GLY A 242 -15.26 -51.16 21.29
C GLY A 242 -16.73 -50.87 21.00
N LEU A 243 -17.08 -50.94 19.72
CA LEU A 243 -18.41 -50.64 19.19
C LEU A 243 -19.09 -51.92 18.71
N HIS A 244 -20.32 -52.13 19.19
CA HIS A 244 -21.17 -53.26 18.83
C HIS A 244 -22.45 -52.72 18.17
N ILE A 245 -22.75 -53.11 16.93
CA ILE A 245 -23.90 -52.61 16.16
C ILE A 245 -24.69 -53.77 15.57
N ASN A 246 -26.01 -53.66 15.59
CA ASN A 246 -26.94 -54.49 14.83
C ASN A 246 -28.08 -53.63 14.28
N ALA A 247 -28.46 -53.86 13.03
CA ALA A 247 -29.58 -53.19 12.41
C ALA A 247 -30.28 -54.12 11.42
N THR A 248 -31.59 -53.92 11.25
CA THR A 248 -32.41 -54.56 10.22
C THR A 248 -32.51 -53.71 8.96
N THR A 249 -32.14 -52.43 9.04
CA THR A 249 -32.11 -51.49 7.92
C THR A 249 -30.71 -50.94 7.69
N ALA A 250 -30.27 -50.99 6.44
CA ALA A 250 -29.02 -50.39 5.98
C ALA A 250 -28.97 -48.88 6.34
N ASN A 251 -27.77 -48.37 6.63
CA ASN A 251 -27.52 -46.96 6.97
C ASN A 251 -28.26 -46.41 8.23
N ARG A 252 -28.85 -47.25 9.08
CA ARG A 252 -29.60 -46.77 10.26
C ARG A 252 -28.72 -46.00 11.24
N PHE A 253 -27.63 -46.60 11.71
CA PHE A 253 -26.67 -45.99 12.63
C PHE A 253 -25.39 -45.66 11.88
N LYS A 254 -24.91 -44.41 12.01
CA LYS A 254 -23.68 -43.94 11.39
C LYS A 254 -22.75 -43.40 12.47
N PHE A 255 -21.48 -43.77 12.39
CA PHE A 255 -20.42 -43.35 13.29
C PHE A 255 -19.25 -42.81 12.48
N ASP A 256 -18.64 -41.73 12.97
CA ASP A 256 -17.45 -41.14 12.38
C ASP A 256 -16.56 -40.53 13.48
N GLU A 257 -15.29 -40.25 13.17
CA GLU A 257 -14.32 -39.60 14.07
C GLU A 257 -14.25 -40.25 15.46
N LEU A 258 -14.15 -41.58 15.50
CA LEU A 258 -14.04 -42.36 16.73
C LEU A 258 -12.64 -42.16 17.35
N LYS A 259 -12.56 -41.32 18.39
CA LYS A 259 -11.31 -41.00 19.10
C LYS A 259 -11.38 -41.42 20.56
N MET A 260 -10.26 -41.92 21.08
CA MET A 260 -10.06 -42.22 22.48
C MET A 260 -8.67 -41.75 22.93
N TYR A 261 -8.62 -41.00 24.03
CA TYR A 261 -7.34 -40.53 24.58
C TYR A 261 -7.35 -40.44 26.10
N SER A 262 -6.16 -40.62 26.66
CA SER A 262 -5.82 -40.15 27.99
C SER A 262 -5.86 -38.62 28.01
N MET A 263 -6.48 -38.04 29.03
CA MET A 263 -6.45 -36.59 29.22
C MET A 263 -5.05 -36.12 29.65
N LYS A 264 -4.56 -35.03 29.06
CA LYS A 264 -3.23 -34.46 29.34
C LYS A 264 -3.29 -32.94 29.44
N LEU A 265 -2.53 -32.38 30.37
CA LEU A 265 -2.34 -30.95 30.54
C LEU A 265 -0.85 -30.68 30.72
N GLU A 266 -0.30 -29.87 29.83
CA GLU A 266 1.06 -29.36 29.86
C GLU A 266 1.00 -27.85 29.96
N ILE A 267 1.90 -27.27 30.74
CA ILE A 267 2.00 -25.82 30.84
C ILE A 267 3.43 -25.45 30.43
N SER A 268 3.58 -24.45 29.59
CA SER A 268 4.87 -23.99 29.09
C SER A 268 5.02 -22.49 29.32
N SER A 269 6.24 -22.00 29.37
CA SER A 269 6.54 -20.58 29.51
C SER A 269 6.33 -19.83 28.19
N ALA A 270 5.70 -18.65 28.24
CA ALA A 270 5.56 -17.73 27.11
C ALA A 270 6.32 -16.43 27.38
N ASN A 271 7.60 -16.58 27.73
CA ASN A 271 8.41 -15.54 28.37
C ASN A 271 9.32 -14.74 27.42
N ASP A 272 9.13 -14.82 26.10
CA ASP A 272 9.91 -14.02 25.15
C ASP A 272 9.58 -12.52 25.33
N PRO A 273 10.54 -11.57 25.34
CA PRO A 273 10.23 -10.14 25.29
C PRO A 273 9.29 -9.75 24.14
N ALA A 274 9.36 -10.45 23.00
CA ALA A 274 8.42 -10.31 21.91
C ALA A 274 6.99 -10.66 22.30
N ASN A 275 6.75 -11.39 23.40
CA ASN A 275 5.44 -11.70 23.99
C ASN A 275 4.88 -10.57 24.87
N GLY A 276 5.47 -9.37 24.84
CA GLY A 276 4.98 -8.25 25.65
C GLY A 276 5.34 -8.37 27.13
N ILE A 277 6.29 -9.26 27.44
CA ILE A 277 6.92 -9.33 28.76
C ILE A 277 7.72 -8.05 28.98
N SER A 278 7.45 -7.36 30.10
CA SER A 278 8.13 -6.12 30.45
C SER A 278 9.62 -6.36 30.65
N SER A 279 10.42 -5.84 29.72
CA SER A 279 11.88 -5.82 29.82
C SER A 279 12.40 -4.44 29.39
N PRO A 280 13.13 -3.72 30.26
CA PRO A 280 13.46 -4.08 31.64
C PRO A 280 12.31 -3.84 32.63
N LEU A 281 12.50 -4.36 33.86
CA LEU A 281 11.75 -3.92 35.02
C LEU A 281 12.51 -2.82 35.77
N TYR A 282 11.82 -1.75 36.16
CA TYR A 282 12.43 -0.62 36.87
C TYR A 282 11.53 -0.11 37.99
N ASN A 283 12.12 0.48 39.04
CA ASN A 283 11.40 1.01 40.19
C ASN A 283 10.31 2.03 39.78
N GLY A 284 9.08 1.81 40.25
CA GLY A 284 7.92 2.65 39.98
C GLY A 284 7.13 2.27 38.72
N GLN A 285 7.55 1.25 37.96
CA GLN A 285 6.79 0.75 36.82
C GLN A 285 5.47 0.14 37.29
N LYS A 286 4.35 0.55 36.70
CA LYS A 286 3.00 0.01 36.98
C LYS A 286 2.57 -0.98 35.90
N ASP A 287 1.79 -1.99 36.28
CA ASP A 287 1.24 -3.01 35.37
C ASP A 287 2.28 -3.75 34.51
N ALA A 288 3.50 -3.93 35.02
CA ALA A 288 4.56 -4.63 34.29
C ALA A 288 4.19 -6.11 34.11
N VAL A 289 4.21 -6.61 32.89
CA VAL A 289 4.03 -8.06 32.62
C VAL A 289 5.33 -8.75 33.01
N ILE A 290 5.30 -9.51 34.10
CA ILE A 290 6.51 -10.16 34.64
C ILE A 290 6.65 -11.60 34.16
N TYR A 291 5.56 -12.27 33.76
CA TYR A 291 5.60 -13.67 33.34
C TYR A 291 4.41 -14.07 32.46
N GLY A 292 4.67 -14.96 31.50
CA GLY A 292 3.67 -15.54 30.61
C GLY A 292 3.60 -17.06 30.73
N LEU A 293 2.39 -17.60 30.75
CA LEU A 293 2.05 -19.02 30.79
C LEU A 293 1.24 -19.40 29.56
N LYS A 294 1.65 -20.47 28.89
CA LYS A 294 0.95 -21.09 27.76
C LYS A 294 0.47 -22.48 28.20
N MET A 295 -0.84 -22.66 28.28
CA MET A 295 -1.45 -23.93 28.66
C MET A 295 -1.79 -24.75 27.43
N MET A 296 -1.20 -25.94 27.33
CA MET A 296 -1.41 -26.91 26.28
C MET A 296 -2.25 -28.05 26.85
N SER A 297 -3.41 -28.35 26.28
CA SER A 297 -4.27 -29.42 26.81
C SER A 297 -4.71 -30.40 25.73
N ARG A 298 -5.11 -31.58 26.20
CA ARG A 298 -5.89 -32.58 25.48
C ARG A 298 -6.93 -33.12 26.45
N GLY A 299 -8.20 -32.85 26.18
CA GLY A 299 -9.32 -33.03 27.09
C GLY A 299 -9.76 -31.72 27.76
N LEU A 300 -10.91 -31.78 28.44
CA LEU A 300 -11.51 -30.66 29.15
C LEU A 300 -11.05 -30.60 30.61
N PHE A 301 -10.45 -29.48 31.02
CA PHE A 301 -10.05 -29.19 32.38
C PHE A 301 -10.78 -27.96 32.92
N ASP A 302 -11.44 -28.11 34.08
CA ASP A 302 -11.91 -26.97 34.86
C ASP A 302 -10.80 -26.52 35.81
N VAL A 303 -10.31 -25.29 35.63
CA VAL A 303 -9.31 -24.65 36.48
C VAL A 303 -9.99 -23.60 37.36
N SER A 304 -9.84 -23.76 38.68
CA SER A 304 -10.43 -22.85 39.68
C SER A 304 -9.42 -22.08 40.53
N SER A 305 -8.15 -22.51 40.52
CA SER A 305 -7.03 -21.80 41.13
C SER A 305 -5.73 -22.25 40.47
N ILE A 306 -4.71 -21.40 40.55
CA ILE A 306 -3.34 -21.70 40.13
C ILE A 306 -2.42 -21.22 41.26
N VAL A 307 -1.51 -22.09 41.66
CA VAL A 307 -0.43 -21.79 42.60
C VAL A 307 0.90 -21.98 41.89
N LEU A 308 1.72 -20.94 41.88
CA LEU A 308 3.03 -20.93 41.23
C LEU A 308 4.14 -20.72 42.26
N ASP A 309 5.18 -21.55 42.21
CA ASP A 309 6.35 -21.40 43.06
C ASP A 309 7.31 -20.38 42.47
N ALA A 310 7.32 -19.17 43.06
CA ALA A 310 8.23 -18.10 42.74
C ALA A 310 9.58 -18.32 43.44
N THR A 311 10.63 -18.43 42.65
CA THR A 311 12.01 -18.38 43.12
C THR A 311 12.66 -17.08 42.63
N VAL A 312 13.35 -16.40 43.54
CA VAL A 312 14.19 -15.23 43.24
C VAL A 312 15.63 -15.66 43.55
N SER A 313 16.57 -15.50 42.60
CA SER A 313 17.96 -15.96 42.79
C SER A 313 18.78 -15.13 43.80
N SER A 314 18.19 -14.11 44.43
CA SER A 314 18.87 -13.18 45.34
C SER A 314 18.78 -13.61 46.80
N SER A 315 19.88 -13.47 47.56
CA SER A 315 19.92 -13.69 49.01
C SER A 315 19.46 -12.48 49.84
N SER A 316 19.20 -11.32 49.22
CA SER A 316 18.99 -10.04 49.91
C SER A 316 17.59 -9.44 49.77
N LYS A 317 16.79 -9.86 48.78
CA LYS A 317 15.41 -9.39 48.56
C LYS A 317 14.48 -10.53 48.16
N GLY A 318 13.31 -10.59 48.78
CA GLY A 318 12.20 -11.46 48.39
C GLY A 318 11.32 -10.84 47.30
N LEU A 319 10.38 -11.61 46.75
CA LEU A 319 9.47 -11.16 45.69
C LEU A 319 8.70 -9.88 46.09
N ASN A 320 8.19 -9.85 47.33
CA ASN A 320 7.44 -8.71 47.90
C ASN A 320 8.28 -7.44 48.11
N ASP A 321 9.61 -7.54 48.05
CA ASP A 321 10.50 -6.38 48.12
C ASP A 321 10.70 -5.73 46.75
N ILE A 322 10.44 -6.47 45.66
CA ILE A 322 10.68 -6.05 44.28
C ILE A 322 9.36 -5.67 43.60
N ILE A 323 8.28 -6.40 43.85
CA ILE A 323 6.98 -6.20 43.20
C ILE A 323 5.81 -6.17 44.20
N GLU A 324 4.70 -5.55 43.80
CA GLU A 324 3.43 -5.47 44.53
C GLU A 324 2.22 -5.55 43.56
N ASN A 325 1.00 -5.68 44.09
CA ASN A 325 -0.24 -5.71 43.30
C ASN A 325 -0.24 -6.73 42.15
N LEU A 326 0.21 -7.96 42.44
CA LEU A 326 0.24 -9.02 41.44
C LEU A 326 -1.18 -9.35 41.00
N ARG A 327 -1.37 -9.52 39.69
CA ARG A 327 -2.65 -9.82 39.06
C ARG A 327 -2.45 -10.85 37.96
N LEU A 328 -3.41 -11.74 37.81
CA LEU A 328 -3.46 -12.75 36.76
C LEU A 328 -4.41 -12.28 35.66
N PHE A 329 -3.97 -12.35 34.41
CA PHE A 329 -4.74 -11.99 33.23
C PHE A 329 -4.79 -13.17 32.28
N LYS A 330 -5.87 -13.26 31.51
CA LYS A 330 -6.00 -14.22 30.42
C LYS A 330 -5.89 -13.45 29.11
N SER A 331 -5.02 -13.90 28.22
CA SER A 331 -4.89 -13.39 26.85
C SER A 331 -5.52 -14.37 25.86
N ASN A 332 -5.94 -13.87 24.69
CA ASN A 332 -6.37 -14.74 23.59
C ASN A 332 -5.16 -15.22 22.76
N ASP A 333 -4.00 -14.60 22.92
CA ASP A 333 -2.77 -14.93 22.20
C ASP A 333 -1.53 -15.00 23.12
N GLU A 334 -0.35 -15.20 22.53
CA GLU A 334 0.94 -15.22 23.22
C GLU A 334 1.52 -13.81 23.46
N TYR A 335 0.75 -12.75 23.24
CA TYR A 335 1.14 -11.39 23.58
C TYR A 335 0.38 -10.94 24.82
N PHE A 336 1.12 -10.36 25.75
CA PHE A 336 0.59 -9.84 27.00
C PHE A 336 0.77 -8.32 27.00
N GLY A 337 -0.15 -7.60 27.64
CA GLY A 337 -0.13 -6.14 27.73
C GLY A 337 -0.93 -5.40 26.64
N ASN A 338 -1.61 -6.12 25.76
CA ASN A 338 -2.54 -5.64 24.74
C ASN A 338 -4.00 -5.56 25.26
N ALA A 339 -4.95 -5.27 24.37
CA ALA A 339 -6.33 -4.93 24.72
C ALA A 339 -7.24 -6.15 24.97
N ASP A 340 -6.81 -7.35 24.57
CA ASP A 340 -7.53 -8.62 24.78
C ASP A 340 -7.22 -9.28 26.14
N ASP A 341 -6.20 -8.79 26.86
CA ASP A 341 -5.91 -9.17 28.24
C ASP A 341 -7.09 -8.88 29.18
N ALA A 342 -7.77 -9.93 29.63
CA ALA A 342 -8.83 -9.85 30.61
C ALA A 342 -8.30 -10.18 32.02
N LEU A 343 -8.56 -9.31 33.01
CA LEU A 343 -8.25 -9.61 34.40
C LEU A 343 -9.02 -10.86 34.86
N VAL A 344 -8.29 -11.83 35.41
CA VAL A 344 -8.85 -13.07 35.95
C VAL A 344 -9.03 -12.94 37.46
N SER A 345 -7.95 -12.63 38.19
CA SER A 345 -7.97 -12.49 39.65
C SER A 345 -6.74 -11.74 40.14
N SER A 346 -6.82 -11.18 41.34
CA SER A 346 -5.65 -10.67 42.07
C SER A 346 -4.85 -11.85 42.63
N LEU A 347 -3.53 -11.69 42.73
CA LEU A 347 -2.62 -12.72 43.23
C LEU A 347 -2.05 -12.31 44.59
N ASN A 348 -2.07 -13.24 45.53
CA ASN A 348 -1.41 -13.09 46.83
C ASN A 348 -0.04 -13.79 46.80
N VAL A 349 0.94 -13.22 47.51
CA VAL A 349 2.27 -13.82 47.69
C VAL A 349 2.40 -14.31 49.13
N GLU A 350 2.47 -15.62 49.31
CA GLU A 350 2.69 -16.26 50.61
C GLU A 350 4.00 -17.04 50.59
N TRP A 351 4.98 -16.58 51.37
CA TRP A 351 6.33 -17.15 51.42
C TRP A 351 7.04 -17.13 50.05
N ARG A 352 6.96 -18.24 49.30
CA ARG A 352 7.52 -18.44 47.96
C ARG A 352 6.46 -18.75 46.90
N ALA A 353 5.19 -18.86 47.30
CA ALA A 353 4.10 -19.22 46.39
C ALA A 353 3.26 -17.99 46.03
N VAL A 354 2.95 -17.84 44.74
CA VAL A 354 1.98 -16.87 44.23
C VAL A 354 0.68 -17.60 43.93
N ARG A 355 -0.44 -17.14 44.51
CA ARG A 355 -1.73 -17.84 44.43
C ARG A 355 -2.82 -16.97 43.83
N ALA A 356 -3.60 -17.55 42.91
CA ALA A 356 -4.90 -17.04 42.50
C ALA A 356 -6.00 -17.75 43.32
N GLU A 357 -6.48 -17.09 44.36
CA GLU A 357 -7.55 -17.62 45.21
C GLU A 357 -8.90 -17.35 44.55
N SER A 358 -9.41 -18.35 43.82
CA SER A 358 -10.72 -18.37 43.16
C SER A 358 -10.79 -17.56 41.86
N PHE A 359 -10.93 -18.28 40.76
CA PHE A 359 -11.34 -17.69 39.48
C PHE A 359 -12.83 -17.28 39.60
N PRO A 360 -13.24 -16.07 39.17
CA PRO A 360 -14.63 -15.59 39.26
C PRO A 360 -15.65 -16.53 38.58
N GLN A 361 -15.19 -17.27 37.56
CA GLN A 361 -15.87 -18.40 36.95
C GLN A 361 -14.83 -19.49 36.66
N LYS A 362 -15.20 -20.77 36.80
CA LYS A 362 -14.30 -21.90 36.46
C LYS A 362 -13.75 -21.71 35.04
N SER A 363 -12.44 -21.54 34.91
CA SER A 363 -11.80 -21.41 33.58
C SER A 363 -11.74 -22.79 32.95
N ARG A 364 -12.44 -22.97 31.83
CA ARG A 364 -12.41 -24.21 31.05
C ARG A 364 -11.27 -24.17 30.05
N LEU A 365 -10.29 -25.04 30.25
CA LEU A 365 -9.24 -25.34 29.26
C LEU A 365 -9.70 -26.53 28.44
N PHE A 366 -9.78 -26.38 27.12
CA PHE A 366 -10.17 -27.47 26.25
C PHE A 366 -9.42 -27.44 24.94
N SER A 367 -8.93 -28.60 24.56
CA SER A 367 -8.48 -28.91 23.21
C SER A 367 -8.52 -30.42 23.03
N VAL A 368 -8.70 -30.91 21.82
CA VAL A 368 -8.59 -32.33 21.48
C VAL A 368 -7.16 -32.74 21.09
N GLY A 369 -6.23 -31.78 21.08
CA GLY A 369 -4.90 -31.96 20.55
C GLY A 369 -4.88 -32.14 19.02
N ALA A 370 -3.71 -32.36 18.43
CA ALA A 370 -3.61 -32.62 16.99
C ALA A 370 -3.84 -34.10 16.66
N ALA A 371 -4.08 -34.39 15.37
CA ALA A 371 -4.37 -35.73 14.86
C ALA A 371 -3.23 -36.75 15.08
N ASP A 372 -2.04 -36.30 15.44
CA ASP A 372 -0.86 -37.13 15.71
C ASP A 372 -0.72 -37.55 17.19
N GLY A 373 -1.56 -37.03 18.10
CA GLY A 373 -1.42 -37.28 19.53
C GLY A 373 -0.84 -36.11 20.34
N SER A 374 -0.34 -35.04 19.69
CA SER A 374 0.27 -33.89 20.37
C SER A 374 -0.76 -32.95 21.03
N LEU A 375 -0.32 -32.18 22.03
CA LEU A 375 -1.16 -31.17 22.71
C LEU A 375 -1.29 -29.91 21.86
N LEU A 376 -2.37 -29.16 22.03
CA LEU A 376 -2.56 -27.85 21.38
C LEU A 376 -2.84 -26.77 22.43
N PRO A 377 -2.60 -25.48 22.10
CA PRO A 377 -2.85 -24.38 23.03
C PRO A 377 -4.33 -24.32 23.43
N SER A 378 -4.59 -24.12 24.71
CA SER A 378 -5.93 -24.10 25.32
C SER A 378 -6.20 -22.81 26.10
N ALA A 379 -5.16 -22.14 26.62
CA ALA A 379 -5.23 -20.78 27.17
C ALA A 379 -3.84 -20.14 27.30
N TYR A 380 -3.83 -18.80 27.35
CA TYR A 380 -2.65 -18.00 27.70
C TYR A 380 -2.94 -17.18 28.94
N TYR A 381 -2.04 -17.19 29.92
CA TYR A 381 -2.15 -16.40 31.13
C TYR A 381 -0.92 -15.54 31.37
N GLY A 382 -1.11 -14.27 31.63
CA GLY A 382 -0.05 -13.32 31.98
C GLY A 382 -0.13 -12.92 33.45
N ILE A 383 1.02 -12.65 34.07
CA ILE A 383 1.10 -12.07 35.41
C ILE A 383 1.60 -10.65 35.28
N LYS A 384 0.80 -9.67 35.72
CA LYS A 384 1.24 -8.28 35.85
C LYS A 384 1.49 -7.92 37.30
N ALA A 385 2.46 -7.05 37.54
CA ALA A 385 2.77 -6.53 38.85
C ALA A 385 3.27 -5.08 38.76
N ASP A 386 3.16 -4.36 39.87
CA ASP A 386 3.81 -3.06 40.03
C ASP A 386 5.22 -3.29 40.58
N VAL A 387 6.23 -2.63 40.02
CA VAL A 387 7.62 -2.74 40.46
C VAL A 387 7.89 -1.72 41.56
N LYS A 388 8.10 -2.20 42.78
CA LYS A 388 8.29 -1.40 44.01
C LYS A 388 9.74 -0.99 44.25
N SER A 389 10.71 -1.75 43.73
CA SER A 389 12.12 -1.40 43.85
C SER A 389 12.95 -2.03 42.73
N ASN A 390 14.11 -1.44 42.42
CA ASN A 390 15.06 -2.05 41.49
C ASN A 390 15.53 -3.39 42.04
N ALA A 391 15.52 -4.41 41.18
CA ALA A 391 16.13 -5.69 41.47
C ALA A 391 17.67 -5.55 41.41
N PRO A 392 18.42 -6.21 42.31
CA PRO A 392 19.87 -6.33 42.17
C PRO A 392 20.26 -6.92 40.80
N THR A 393 21.44 -6.56 40.28
CA THR A 393 21.94 -7.09 39.00
C THR A 393 22.11 -8.61 39.06
N GLY A 394 21.65 -9.32 38.03
CA GLY A 394 21.75 -10.78 37.95
C GLY A 394 20.65 -11.54 38.70
N VAL A 395 19.61 -10.84 39.17
CA VAL A 395 18.44 -11.51 39.75
C VAL A 395 17.58 -12.10 38.64
N THR A 396 17.35 -13.40 38.74
CA THR A 396 16.34 -14.12 37.96
C THR A 396 15.17 -14.37 38.89
N PHE A 397 14.01 -13.94 38.46
CA PHE A 397 12.77 -14.42 39.02
C PHE A 397 12.34 -15.60 38.12
N SER A 398 11.84 -16.69 38.68
CA SER A 398 11.34 -17.83 37.90
C SER A 398 10.16 -18.46 38.61
N PHE A 399 9.12 -18.81 37.85
CA PHE A 399 8.11 -19.74 38.33
C PHE A 399 8.51 -21.14 37.92
N THR A 400 8.84 -21.95 38.91
CA THR A 400 9.50 -23.25 38.67
C THR A 400 8.51 -24.39 38.56
N ASN A 401 7.43 -24.35 39.36
CA ASN A 401 6.40 -25.37 39.39
C ASN A 401 5.00 -24.76 39.49
N ILE A 402 4.02 -25.55 39.06
CA ILE A 402 2.61 -25.31 39.33
C ILE A 402 2.20 -26.31 40.39
N ASP A 403 2.29 -25.89 41.64
CA ASP A 403 2.13 -26.78 42.79
C ASP A 403 0.71 -27.34 42.93
N LYS A 404 -0.31 -26.55 42.54
CA LYS A 404 -1.71 -26.94 42.74
C LYS A 404 -2.63 -26.33 41.69
N ILE A 405 -3.40 -27.19 41.02
CA ILE A 405 -4.54 -26.83 40.17
C ILE A 405 -5.84 -27.15 40.93
N GLY A 406 -6.62 -26.14 41.33
CA GLY A 406 -7.97 -26.31 41.90
C GLY A 406 -8.19 -25.93 43.37
N PHE A 407 -9.47 -25.79 43.76
CA PHE A 407 -9.92 -25.30 45.08
C PHE A 407 -9.71 -26.31 46.24
N GLU A 408 -9.90 -25.86 47.49
CA GLU A 408 -9.87 -26.72 48.68
C GLU A 408 -11.10 -27.63 48.84
N ASP A 409 -12.10 -27.51 47.97
CA ASP A 409 -13.30 -28.35 47.98
C ASP A 409 -12.94 -29.81 47.67
N ALA A 410 -13.38 -30.72 48.54
CA ALA A 410 -13.12 -32.15 48.44
C ALA A 410 -13.68 -32.78 47.15
N GLN A 411 -14.59 -32.11 46.42
CA GLN A 411 -15.29 -32.68 45.26
C GLN A 411 -14.63 -32.40 43.89
N VAL A 412 -13.49 -31.72 43.82
CA VAL A 412 -12.84 -31.34 42.53
C VAL A 412 -11.84 -32.40 42.04
N ASN A 413 -11.90 -32.74 40.74
CA ASN A 413 -11.11 -33.80 40.07
C ASN A 413 -9.59 -33.64 40.17
N TYR A 414 -9.08 -32.42 40.12
CA TYR A 414 -7.65 -32.15 39.95
C TYR A 414 -6.99 -31.59 41.21
N LYS A 415 -7.68 -31.64 42.36
CA LYS A 415 -7.19 -31.11 43.63
C LYS A 415 -5.81 -31.70 43.97
N GLY A 416 -4.83 -30.81 44.14
CA GLY A 416 -3.46 -31.21 44.49
C GLY A 416 -2.66 -31.81 43.33
N THR A 417 -3.17 -31.73 42.09
CA THR A 417 -2.41 -32.16 40.91
C THR A 417 -1.50 -31.03 40.46
N SER A 418 -0.20 -31.31 40.39
CA SER A 418 0.79 -30.37 39.89
C SER A 418 0.86 -30.43 38.37
N GLY A 419 0.99 -29.27 37.72
CA GLY A 419 1.33 -29.20 36.30
C GLY A 419 2.85 -29.30 36.12
N VAL A 420 3.31 -30.03 35.10
CA VAL A 420 4.72 -29.97 34.71
C VAL A 420 4.90 -28.74 33.82
N ILE A 421 5.78 -27.83 34.24
CA ILE A 421 6.23 -26.75 33.35
C ILE A 421 7.26 -27.36 32.39
N VAL A 422 6.90 -27.49 31.13
CA VAL A 422 7.79 -28.04 30.08
C VAL A 422 8.38 -26.87 29.28
N GLY A 423 9.69 -26.94 29.03
CA GLY A 423 10.45 -25.87 28.39
C GLY A 423 11.32 -25.07 29.38
N ASN A 424 11.97 -24.04 28.88
CA ASN A 424 12.93 -23.27 29.66
C ASN A 424 12.20 -22.48 30.77
N THR A 425 12.26 -22.97 32.01
CA THR A 425 11.64 -22.34 33.20
C THR A 425 12.31 -21.02 33.60
N THR A 426 13.35 -20.60 32.87
CA THR A 426 13.91 -19.27 33.02
C THR A 426 12.94 -18.25 32.45
N SER A 427 12.35 -17.41 33.30
CA SER A 427 11.85 -16.08 32.89
C SER A 427 12.95 -15.36 32.09
N PRO A 428 12.66 -14.25 31.41
CA PRO A 428 13.74 -13.33 31.08
C PRO A 428 14.48 -13.06 32.38
N ALA A 429 15.81 -12.98 32.35
CA ALA A 429 16.54 -12.38 33.46
C ALA A 429 15.80 -11.08 33.83
N ILE A 430 15.75 -10.72 35.12
CA ILE A 430 15.50 -9.31 35.44
C ILE A 430 16.76 -8.62 34.95
N ASN A 431 16.84 -8.38 33.64
CA ASN A 431 17.83 -7.51 33.05
C ASN A 431 17.56 -6.20 33.75
N ASN A 432 18.51 -5.85 34.61
CA ASN A 432 18.51 -4.60 35.31
C ASN A 432 18.72 -3.54 34.24
N GLY A 433 17.62 -3.18 33.57
CA GLY A 433 17.65 -2.08 32.64
C GLY A 433 17.93 -0.85 33.46
N ASN A 434 18.97 -0.17 33.05
CA ASN A 434 19.30 1.06 33.70
C ASN A 434 18.28 2.10 33.29
N VAL A 435 17.93 2.93 34.26
CA VAL A 435 17.12 4.11 33.99
C VAL A 435 18.08 5.23 33.67
N TYR A 436 18.07 5.68 32.42
CA TYR A 436 18.91 6.75 31.93
C TYR A 436 18.13 8.07 31.91
N ASP A 437 18.65 9.06 32.59
CA ASP A 437 18.16 10.42 32.58
C ASP A 437 18.97 11.27 31.60
N TRP A 438 18.28 11.92 30.66
CA TRP A 438 18.90 12.91 29.82
C TRP A 438 19.15 14.21 30.62
N ILE A 439 20.41 14.58 30.80
CA ILE A 439 20.82 15.78 31.58
C ILE A 439 21.16 17.00 30.72
N ALA A 440 21.53 16.81 29.46
CA ALA A 440 22.03 17.91 28.63
C ALA A 440 20.91 18.87 28.20
N GLY A 441 21.20 20.18 28.18
CA GLY A 441 20.30 21.16 27.57
C GLY A 441 20.19 20.95 26.05
N THR A 442 21.33 20.79 25.38
CA THR A 442 21.41 20.41 23.96
C THR A 442 22.51 19.38 23.81
N GLY A 443 22.34 18.36 22.96
CA GLY A 443 23.37 17.35 22.76
C GLY A 443 22.95 16.18 21.89
N THR A 444 23.93 15.42 21.42
CA THR A 444 23.73 14.20 20.63
C THR A 444 23.43 13.00 21.52
N TRP A 445 22.49 12.15 21.09
CA TRP A 445 22.05 10.95 21.82
C TRP A 445 23.22 10.01 22.16
N ASN A 446 24.21 9.91 21.27
CA ASN A 446 25.32 8.95 21.38
C ASN A 446 26.52 9.46 22.21
N THR A 447 26.33 10.51 23.01
CA THR A 447 27.38 11.04 23.88
C THR A 447 27.10 10.66 25.34
N LEU A 448 27.95 9.81 25.93
CA LEU A 448 27.78 9.33 27.32
C LEU A 448 27.63 10.45 28.36
N ALA A 449 28.36 11.56 28.18
CA ALA A 449 28.31 12.71 29.09
C ALA A 449 26.94 13.42 29.13
N ASN A 450 26.05 13.16 28.17
CA ASN A 450 24.70 13.72 28.13
C ASN A 450 23.69 12.91 28.95
N TRP A 451 24.10 11.74 29.47
CA TRP A 451 23.26 10.81 30.20
C TRP A 451 23.73 10.65 31.65
N LYS A 452 22.78 10.40 32.54
CA LYS A 452 23.02 9.94 33.91
C LYS A 452 22.21 8.70 34.19
N LEU A 453 22.71 7.84 35.07
CA LEU A 453 21.91 6.79 35.65
C LEU A 453 20.96 7.39 36.71
N ALA A 454 19.87 6.70 37.03
CA ALA A 454 18.88 7.19 38.01
C ALA A 454 19.43 7.44 39.42
N ASP A 455 20.59 6.88 39.76
CA ASP A 455 21.32 7.14 41.00
C ASP A 455 22.24 8.38 40.91
N GLY A 456 22.29 9.06 39.76
CA GLY A 456 23.11 10.25 39.50
C GLY A 456 24.53 9.94 39.00
N SER A 457 24.92 8.67 38.90
CA SER A 457 26.24 8.27 38.42
C SER A 457 26.37 8.40 36.89
N ASN A 458 27.62 8.46 36.40
CA ASN A 458 27.90 8.52 34.97
C ASN A 458 27.81 7.11 34.36
N PRO A 459 27.07 6.90 33.27
CA PRO A 459 27.01 5.62 32.61
C PRO A 459 28.32 5.31 31.86
N SER A 460 28.71 4.02 31.84
CA SER A 460 29.85 3.52 31.04
C SER A 460 29.46 3.06 29.64
N VAL A 461 28.16 2.90 29.37
CA VAL A 461 27.57 2.47 28.10
C VAL A 461 26.34 3.31 27.77
N LEU A 462 26.00 3.43 26.49
CA LEU A 462 24.81 4.15 26.04
C LEU A 462 23.54 3.32 26.32
N PRO A 463 22.36 3.96 26.42
CA PRO A 463 21.09 3.25 26.58
C PRO A 463 20.86 2.26 25.43
N GLY A 464 20.59 1.00 25.75
CA GLY A 464 20.35 -0.08 24.82
C GLY A 464 18.93 -0.64 24.87
N VAL A 465 18.74 -1.77 24.19
CA VAL A 465 17.43 -2.43 23.97
C VAL A 465 16.73 -2.89 25.25
N ASN A 466 17.44 -2.96 26.37
CA ASN A 466 16.92 -3.37 27.66
C ASN A 466 16.85 -2.21 28.65
N ASP A 467 16.95 -0.95 28.22
CA ASP A 467 17.02 0.20 29.13
C ASP A 467 15.78 1.11 29.04
N LEU A 468 15.53 1.86 30.11
CA LEU A 468 14.53 2.94 30.12
C LEU A 468 15.23 4.27 29.95
N VAL A 469 14.85 5.04 28.94
CA VAL A 469 15.30 6.43 28.80
C VAL A 469 14.22 7.39 29.29
N ARG A 470 14.61 8.37 30.12
CA ARG A 470 13.74 9.43 30.63
C ARG A 470 14.23 10.78 30.12
N ILE A 471 13.34 11.52 29.48
CA ILE A 471 13.61 12.85 28.92
C ILE A 471 12.77 13.87 29.68
N GLY A 472 13.40 14.98 30.08
CA GLY A 472 12.74 16.05 30.83
C GLY A 472 12.65 15.83 32.35
N ASN A 473 13.17 14.71 32.87
CA ASN A 473 13.14 14.36 34.30
C ASN A 473 14.02 15.28 35.16
N VAL A 474 15.26 15.50 34.73
CA VAL A 474 16.31 16.20 35.49
C VAL A 474 16.60 17.62 34.99
N SER A 475 16.33 17.89 33.70
CA SER A 475 16.55 19.19 33.07
C SER A 475 15.29 19.65 32.36
N SER A 476 14.87 20.89 32.63
CA SER A 476 13.67 21.51 32.05
C SER A 476 13.85 22.00 30.61
N ASN A 477 15.06 21.91 30.04
CA ASN A 477 15.35 22.30 28.65
C ASN A 477 16.04 21.16 27.90
N ALA A 478 15.64 19.91 28.14
CA ALA A 478 16.21 18.73 27.49
C ALA A 478 15.96 18.73 25.97
N LYS A 479 17.02 18.87 25.16
CA LYS A 479 16.97 18.79 23.70
C LYS A 479 17.89 17.73 23.07
N PRO A 480 17.58 16.43 23.23
CA PRO A 480 18.37 15.36 22.61
C PRO A 480 18.23 15.36 21.09
N THR A 481 19.36 15.17 20.39
CA THR A 481 19.43 14.98 18.94
C THR A 481 19.87 13.55 18.63
N VAL A 482 18.99 12.77 18.00
CA VAL A 482 19.25 11.41 17.51
C VAL A 482 19.82 11.51 16.10
N SER A 483 21.13 11.38 15.98
CA SER A 483 21.87 11.48 14.72
C SER A 483 22.23 10.13 14.09
N VAL A 484 22.00 9.04 14.80
CA VAL A 484 22.22 7.65 14.35
C VAL A 484 21.02 6.83 14.79
N SER A 485 20.60 5.85 13.98
CA SER A 485 19.47 5.00 14.34
C SER A 485 19.78 4.19 15.59
N THR A 486 18.91 4.30 16.59
CA THR A 486 19.12 3.74 17.93
C THR A 486 17.88 3.00 18.38
N LYS A 487 18.06 1.85 19.05
CA LYS A 487 16.98 1.08 19.66
C LYS A 487 17.13 1.07 21.17
N VAL A 488 16.06 1.43 21.88
CA VAL A 488 15.98 1.38 23.34
C VAL A 488 14.82 0.50 23.80
N GLY A 489 14.85 0.06 25.06
CA GLY A 489 13.77 -0.73 25.65
C GLY A 489 12.50 0.10 25.80
N ASN A 490 12.48 1.03 26.76
CA ASN A 490 11.33 1.90 27.00
C ASN A 490 11.76 3.37 26.91
N MET A 491 10.82 4.25 26.61
CA MET A 491 11.04 5.69 26.62
C MET A 491 9.93 6.40 27.38
N MET A 492 10.31 7.33 28.26
CA MET A 492 9.42 8.16 29.04
C MET A 492 9.78 9.64 28.86
N VAL A 493 8.80 10.46 28.50
CA VAL A 493 8.93 11.92 28.51
C VAL A 493 8.14 12.46 29.70
N ILE A 494 8.85 12.99 30.71
CA ILE A 494 8.32 13.30 32.04
C ILE A 494 8.88 14.61 32.63
N GLY A 495 8.41 14.98 33.82
CA GLY A 495 8.81 16.17 34.59
C GLY A 495 7.74 17.26 34.64
N THR A 496 7.82 18.18 35.61
CA THR A 496 6.75 19.15 35.91
C THR A 496 7.17 20.63 35.86
N SER A 497 8.46 20.94 35.69
CA SER A 497 8.97 22.32 35.68
C SER A 497 9.56 22.72 34.32
N GLY A 498 9.30 23.97 33.89
CA GLY A 498 9.92 24.66 32.75
C GLY A 498 9.43 24.30 31.34
N THR A 499 10.25 24.61 30.32
CA THR A 499 9.94 24.51 28.89
C THR A 499 9.70 23.06 28.44
N ALA A 500 8.88 22.83 27.42
CA ALA A 500 8.61 21.48 26.92
C ALA A 500 9.89 20.85 26.31
N PRO A 501 10.25 19.60 26.66
CA PRO A 501 11.40 18.91 26.06
C PRO A 501 11.23 18.74 24.54
N VAL A 502 12.33 18.81 23.81
CA VAL A 502 12.36 18.70 22.34
C VAL A 502 13.28 17.56 21.91
N VAL A 503 12.73 16.48 21.36
CA VAL A 503 13.52 15.37 20.82
C VAL A 503 13.68 15.57 19.32
N THR A 504 14.90 15.79 18.83
CA THR A 504 15.19 15.93 17.41
C THR A 504 15.65 14.60 16.83
N ILE A 505 15.01 14.12 15.77
CA ILE A 505 15.41 12.92 15.03
C ILE A 505 15.83 13.36 13.63
N ASN A 506 17.10 13.15 13.28
CA ASN A 506 17.66 13.58 12.00
C ASN A 506 17.02 12.84 10.81
N SER A 507 17.11 13.44 9.62
CA SER A 507 16.60 12.83 8.39
C SER A 507 17.20 11.44 8.17
N ASN A 508 16.38 10.49 7.70
CA ASN A 508 16.74 9.08 7.48
C ASN A 508 17.19 8.30 8.74
N ILE A 509 17.02 8.87 9.94
CA ILE A 509 17.33 8.21 11.20
C ILE A 509 16.05 7.68 11.85
N THR A 510 16.15 6.49 12.46
CA THR A 510 15.04 5.87 13.21
C THR A 510 15.40 5.70 14.67
N LEU A 511 14.58 6.25 15.56
CA LEU A 511 14.59 5.94 16.99
C LEU A 511 13.54 4.84 17.23
N THR A 512 13.99 3.63 17.59
CA THR A 512 13.11 2.49 17.83
C THR A 512 12.91 2.27 19.33
N ILE A 513 11.66 2.20 19.76
CA ILE A 513 11.25 1.82 21.11
C ILE A 513 10.75 0.38 21.07
N GLY A 514 11.53 -0.56 21.61
CA GLY A 514 11.20 -1.99 21.61
C GLY A 514 9.99 -2.32 22.49
N GLY A 515 9.88 -1.63 23.63
CA GLY A 515 8.82 -1.73 24.61
C GLY A 515 7.83 -0.56 24.52
N THR A 516 7.50 0.03 25.66
CA THR A 516 6.48 1.08 25.76
C THR A 516 7.06 2.47 25.56
N PHE A 517 6.41 3.25 24.70
CA PHE A 517 6.55 4.69 24.63
C PHE A 517 5.53 5.35 25.54
N ARG A 518 6.00 6.16 26.51
CA ARG A 518 5.15 6.89 27.45
C ARG A 518 5.43 8.39 27.43
N ASN A 519 4.37 9.19 27.45
CA ASN A 519 4.47 10.64 27.49
C ASN A 519 3.45 11.27 28.45
N ASP A 520 3.94 11.89 29.51
CA ASP A 520 3.12 12.42 30.60
C ASP A 520 3.17 13.95 30.68
N ARG A 521 3.77 14.63 29.69
CA ARG A 521 3.82 16.10 29.63
C ARG A 521 3.90 16.63 28.20
N ALA A 522 3.70 17.95 28.07
CA ALA A 522 3.87 18.63 26.80
C ALA A 522 5.29 18.45 26.28
N SER A 523 5.44 18.10 25.01
CA SER A 523 6.72 17.76 24.39
C SER A 523 6.68 17.97 22.88
N THR A 524 7.86 18.10 22.26
CA THR A 524 7.98 18.29 20.81
C THR A 524 8.96 17.28 20.23
N PHE A 525 8.58 16.65 19.12
CA PHE A 525 9.47 15.83 18.30
C PHE A 525 9.73 16.57 16.98
N SER A 526 10.99 16.90 16.74
CA SER A 526 11.43 17.70 15.58
C SER A 526 12.40 16.95 14.67
N GLY A 527 12.71 17.51 13.50
CA GLY A 527 13.48 16.84 12.43
C GLY A 527 12.62 15.92 11.56
N SER A 528 13.23 15.27 10.56
CA SER A 528 12.52 14.50 9.52
C SER A 528 12.78 12.99 9.57
N GLY A 529 13.25 12.49 10.72
CA GLY A 529 13.43 11.06 10.97
C GLY A 529 12.13 10.34 11.37
N THR A 530 12.27 9.11 11.87
CA THR A 530 11.15 8.26 12.30
C THR A 530 11.25 7.85 13.77
N LEU A 531 10.15 7.96 14.51
CA LEU A 531 9.94 7.30 15.81
C LEU A 531 9.21 5.98 15.56
N ALA A 532 9.92 4.85 15.69
CA ALA A 532 9.34 3.52 15.56
C ALA A 532 9.00 2.94 16.94
N VAL A 533 7.81 2.36 17.10
CA VAL A 533 7.35 1.74 18.34
C VAL A 533 6.93 0.30 18.06
N GLU A 534 7.63 -0.65 18.68
CA GLU A 534 7.36 -2.10 18.57
C GLU A 534 6.45 -2.61 19.71
N GLY A 535 6.49 -1.99 20.88
CA GLY A 535 5.61 -2.30 22.01
C GLY A 535 4.37 -1.40 22.08
N GLY A 536 3.97 -1.00 23.30
CA GLY A 536 2.79 -0.16 23.54
C GLY A 536 3.04 1.34 23.40
N TRP A 537 1.95 2.10 23.23
CA TRP A 537 1.96 3.57 23.27
C TRP A 537 0.99 4.07 24.33
N ASN A 538 1.44 4.93 25.23
CA ASN A 538 0.60 5.51 26.28
C ASN A 538 0.92 7.01 26.48
N THR A 539 -0.07 7.86 26.28
CA THR A 539 0.10 9.31 26.41
C THR A 539 -0.96 9.87 27.34
N SER A 540 -0.58 10.60 28.40
CA SER A 540 -1.54 11.04 29.42
C SER A 540 -1.32 12.46 29.93
N GLY A 541 -0.33 13.20 29.43
CA GLY A 541 -0.13 14.59 29.85
C GLY A 541 0.51 15.48 28.79
N GLY A 542 0.04 16.73 28.76
CA GLY A 542 0.39 17.84 27.85
C GLY A 542 0.47 17.55 26.34
N ALA A 543 0.32 18.58 25.51
CA ALA A 543 0.31 18.42 24.05
C ALA A 543 1.63 17.82 23.51
N ILE A 544 1.52 16.77 22.68
CA ILE A 544 2.65 16.17 21.97
C ILE A 544 2.68 16.68 20.55
N ASN A 545 3.72 17.42 20.20
CA ASN A 545 3.86 18.04 18.88
C ASN A 545 4.78 17.21 17.97
N PHE A 546 4.20 16.53 16.96
CA PHE A 546 4.93 15.90 15.86
C PHE A 546 4.94 16.72 14.56
N THR A 547 4.27 17.88 14.54
CA THR A 547 4.02 18.66 13.31
C THR A 547 5.12 19.66 12.99
N SER A 548 5.91 20.07 13.98
CA SER A 548 7.00 21.04 13.80
C SER A 548 8.20 20.53 12.98
N GLY A 549 8.50 19.23 13.02
CA GLY A 549 9.68 18.65 12.35
C GLY A 549 9.44 17.86 11.07
N SER A 550 8.21 17.40 10.84
CA SER A 550 7.90 16.30 9.90
C SER A 550 8.41 14.91 10.33
N VAL A 551 8.52 14.67 11.64
CA VAL A 551 8.84 13.33 12.18
C VAL A 551 7.72 12.35 11.82
N GLY A 552 8.09 11.20 11.26
CA GLY A 552 7.18 10.07 11.06
C GLY A 552 7.05 9.22 12.32
N VAL A 553 5.84 8.74 12.63
CA VAL A 553 5.61 7.74 13.68
C VAL A 553 5.27 6.41 13.04
N SER A 554 5.95 5.33 13.43
CA SER A 554 5.73 3.99 12.87
C SER A 554 5.43 2.99 13.97
N PHE A 555 4.27 2.35 13.90
CA PHE A 555 3.91 1.23 14.76
C PHE A 555 4.29 -0.07 14.04
N THR A 556 5.32 -0.75 14.55
CA THR A 556 6.06 -1.82 13.84
C THR A 556 5.99 -3.18 14.55
N GLY A 557 5.30 -3.27 15.69
CA GLY A 557 5.24 -4.50 16.47
C GLY A 557 4.68 -5.66 15.67
N THR A 558 5.28 -6.84 15.78
CA THR A 558 4.84 -8.05 15.05
C THR A 558 3.61 -8.72 15.66
N LYS A 559 3.10 -8.15 16.75
CA LYS A 559 1.96 -8.64 17.54
C LYS A 559 1.01 -7.50 17.82
N ASP A 560 -0.14 -7.81 18.41
CA ASP A 560 -1.20 -6.84 18.59
C ASP A 560 -0.75 -5.69 19.50
N GLN A 561 -0.79 -4.46 18.97
CA GLN A 561 -0.29 -3.28 19.68
C GLN A 561 -1.44 -2.43 20.21
N SER A 562 -1.33 -2.04 21.48
CA SER A 562 -2.24 -1.08 22.12
C SER A 562 -1.66 0.34 22.02
N ILE A 563 -2.44 1.26 21.46
CA ILE A 563 -2.08 2.66 21.25
C ILE A 563 -3.09 3.53 21.99
N ARG A 564 -2.74 3.95 23.21
CA ARG A 564 -3.66 4.64 24.12
C ARG A 564 -3.28 6.10 24.31
N ASP A 565 -4.29 6.96 24.24
CA ASP A 565 -4.21 8.34 24.69
C ASP A 565 -5.22 8.54 25.82
N GLU A 566 -4.74 8.90 27.00
CA GLU A 566 -5.49 9.22 28.21
C GLU A 566 -5.64 10.73 28.42
N GLY A 567 -5.79 11.48 27.32
CA GLY A 567 -6.10 12.91 27.35
C GLY A 567 -4.88 13.83 27.37
N SER A 568 -3.81 13.46 26.66
CA SER A 568 -2.55 14.24 26.61
C SER A 568 -2.74 15.73 26.29
N ASP A 569 -3.71 16.13 25.46
CA ASP A 569 -4.01 17.55 25.18
C ASP A 569 -5.43 17.98 25.56
N ALA A 570 -5.81 17.83 26.84
CA ALA A 570 -7.12 18.25 27.37
C ALA A 570 -8.33 17.78 26.54
N GLY A 571 -8.22 16.62 25.88
CA GLY A 571 -9.25 16.04 25.02
C GLY A 571 -9.08 16.25 23.49
N ASN A 572 -8.13 17.07 23.03
CA ASN A 572 -7.77 17.18 21.61
C ASN A 572 -6.95 15.97 21.12
N GLY A 573 -6.18 15.37 22.04
CA GLY A 573 -5.43 14.14 21.84
C GLY A 573 -4.13 14.29 21.05
N VAL A 574 -3.66 13.19 20.45
CA VAL A 574 -2.36 13.13 19.76
C VAL A 574 -2.51 13.45 18.28
N VAL A 575 -1.72 14.42 17.77
CA VAL A 575 -1.70 14.78 16.34
C VAL A 575 -0.39 14.32 15.68
N PHE A 576 -0.46 13.31 14.83
CA PHE A 576 0.66 12.82 14.03
C PHE A 576 0.87 13.67 12.78
N LYS A 577 2.12 13.82 12.31
CA LYS A 577 2.37 14.33 10.95
C LYS A 577 2.22 13.20 9.93
N ASN A 578 3.09 12.20 9.99
CA ASN A 578 2.99 10.98 9.18
C ASN A 578 2.91 9.79 10.12
N VAL A 579 2.01 8.84 9.84
CA VAL A 579 1.85 7.63 10.65
C VAL A 579 1.84 6.38 9.76
N THR A 580 2.61 5.37 10.17
CA THR A 580 2.70 4.07 9.50
C THR A 580 2.30 2.96 10.47
N PHE A 581 1.46 2.05 10.02
CA PHE A 581 1.08 0.85 10.76
C PHE A 581 1.57 -0.39 10.00
N SER A 582 2.39 -1.21 10.65
CA SER A 582 3.05 -2.37 10.07
C SER A 582 3.26 -3.50 11.08
N GLY A 583 3.93 -4.58 10.68
CA GLY A 583 4.19 -5.73 11.56
C GLY A 583 3.17 -6.86 11.47
N ALA A 584 2.29 -6.86 10.46
CA ALA A 584 1.37 -7.98 10.19
C ALA A 584 0.50 -8.38 11.41
N SER A 585 0.02 -7.38 12.16
CA SER A 585 -0.78 -7.58 13.37
C SER A 585 -1.88 -6.52 13.52
N ILE A 586 -2.67 -6.61 14.60
CA ILE A 586 -3.74 -5.64 14.89
C ILE A 586 -3.18 -4.47 15.70
N LYS A 587 -3.51 -3.24 15.30
CA LYS A 587 -3.16 -1.99 15.99
C LYS A 587 -4.44 -1.38 16.52
N THR A 588 -4.56 -1.19 17.82
CA THR A 588 -5.81 -0.73 18.42
C THR A 588 -5.63 0.65 19.05
N LEU A 589 -6.36 1.64 18.54
CA LEU A 589 -6.46 2.96 19.15
C LEU A 589 -7.40 2.87 20.37
N GLY A 590 -6.99 3.42 21.51
CA GLY A 590 -7.71 3.33 22.78
C GLY A 590 -7.51 4.53 23.70
N GLY A 591 -7.97 4.40 24.94
CA GLY A 591 -7.93 5.44 25.97
C GLY A 591 -9.09 6.45 25.90
N SER A 592 -9.07 7.46 26.76
CA SER A 592 -10.12 8.51 26.82
C SER A 592 -9.96 9.60 25.75
N GLY A 593 -8.76 9.81 25.22
CA GLY A 593 -8.43 10.84 24.24
C GLY A 593 -8.71 10.48 22.79
N LYS A 594 -8.10 11.23 21.87
CA LYS A 594 -8.33 11.18 20.40
C LYS A 594 -7.00 11.09 19.66
N PHE A 595 -7.06 10.64 18.41
CA PHE A 595 -5.92 10.60 17.52
C PHE A 595 -6.24 11.36 16.24
N ALA A 596 -5.29 12.14 15.75
CA ALA A 596 -5.43 12.87 14.51
C ALA A 596 -4.18 12.76 13.65
N VAL A 597 -4.36 12.92 12.35
CA VAL A 597 -3.27 13.13 11.39
C VAL A 597 -3.40 14.54 10.86
N ALA A 598 -2.33 15.32 11.00
CA ALA A 598 -2.27 16.72 10.61
C ALA A 598 -2.53 16.89 9.11
N ALA A 599 -2.94 18.11 8.72
CA ALA A 599 -3.04 18.47 7.32
C ALA A 599 -1.67 18.29 6.62
N ASN A 600 -1.69 17.87 5.34
CA ASN A 600 -0.50 17.40 4.61
C ASN A 600 0.24 16.24 5.32
N GLY A 601 -0.51 15.40 6.02
CA GLY A 601 -0.02 14.20 6.71
C GLY A 601 -0.56 12.92 6.08
N PHE A 602 0.18 11.82 6.22
CA PHE A 602 -0.15 10.55 5.58
C PHE A 602 -0.39 9.42 6.57
N VAL A 603 -1.40 8.58 6.31
CA VAL A 603 -1.59 7.26 6.93
C VAL A 603 -1.12 6.18 5.96
N THR A 604 -0.21 5.33 6.42
CA THR A 604 0.34 4.21 5.63
C THR A 604 0.04 2.88 6.32
N MET A 605 -0.44 1.89 5.56
CA MET A 605 -0.73 0.54 6.05
C MET A 605 0.18 -0.47 5.33
N ALA A 606 0.89 -1.32 6.08
CA ALA A 606 1.61 -2.46 5.50
C ALA A 606 0.69 -3.69 5.36
N ALA A 607 1.15 -4.68 4.58
CA ALA A 607 0.42 -5.93 4.37
C ALA A 607 0.09 -6.65 5.70
N ASN A 608 -1.00 -7.42 5.70
CA ASN A 608 -1.49 -8.21 6.84
C ASN A 608 -1.73 -7.41 8.13
N THR A 609 -1.78 -6.08 8.07
CA THR A 609 -1.92 -5.22 9.26
C THR A 609 -3.34 -4.66 9.33
N THR A 610 -3.98 -4.76 10.50
CA THR A 610 -5.32 -4.19 10.73
C THR A 610 -5.24 -3.05 11.73
N LEU A 611 -5.75 -1.86 11.39
CA LEU A 611 -5.93 -0.76 12.35
C LEU A 611 -7.37 -0.74 12.86
N MET A 612 -7.57 -0.94 14.16
CA MET A 612 -8.84 -0.71 14.85
C MET A 612 -8.87 0.73 15.37
N THR A 613 -9.66 1.60 14.74
CA THR A 613 -9.68 3.03 15.05
C THR A 613 -10.45 3.36 16.32
N SER A 614 -11.32 2.46 16.78
CA SER A 614 -12.21 2.64 17.94
C SER A 614 -12.96 3.99 17.91
N ASN A 615 -13.27 4.50 16.71
CA ASN A 615 -13.93 5.79 16.47
C ASN A 615 -13.12 7.01 16.94
N LYS A 616 -11.79 6.89 17.08
CA LYS A 616 -10.91 7.92 17.63
C LYS A 616 -9.99 8.60 16.62
N LEU A 617 -9.98 8.16 15.36
CA LEU A 617 -9.09 8.69 14.33
C LEU A 617 -9.73 9.86 13.57
N THR A 618 -9.01 10.97 13.46
CA THR A 618 -9.39 12.15 12.67
C THR A 618 -8.34 12.49 11.61
N LEU A 619 -8.75 12.67 10.36
CA LEU A 619 -7.90 13.16 9.28
C LEU A 619 -8.13 14.66 9.11
N LYS A 620 -7.17 15.49 9.54
CA LYS A 620 -7.33 16.95 9.58
C LYS A 620 -7.26 17.59 8.20
N ALA A 621 -7.87 18.75 8.04
CA ALA A 621 -7.66 19.62 6.89
C ALA A 621 -7.53 21.09 7.31
N ASP A 622 -6.82 21.84 6.47
CA ASP A 622 -6.62 23.27 6.59
C ASP A 622 -6.82 23.93 5.20
N PRO A 623 -6.73 25.27 5.08
CA PRO A 623 -6.90 25.94 3.79
C PRO A 623 -5.91 25.53 2.70
N ASN A 624 -4.79 24.90 3.04
CA ASN A 624 -3.70 24.59 2.12
C ASN A 624 -3.60 23.09 1.84
N SER A 625 -4.14 22.21 2.69
CA SER A 625 -3.90 20.78 2.61
C SER A 625 -4.88 19.94 3.42
N ALA A 626 -4.91 18.64 3.14
CA ALA A 626 -5.69 17.68 3.89
C ALA A 626 -4.87 16.41 4.16
N ALA A 627 -5.12 15.76 5.29
CA ALA A 627 -4.57 14.45 5.59
C ALA A 627 -5.13 13.41 4.60
N SER A 628 -4.27 12.48 4.19
CA SER A 628 -4.57 11.46 3.18
C SER A 628 -4.21 10.05 3.65
N VAL A 629 -5.04 9.08 3.26
CA VAL A 629 -4.77 7.65 3.48
C VAL A 629 -4.20 7.06 2.21
N LEU A 630 -2.94 6.59 2.26
CA LEU A 630 -2.29 6.01 1.09
C LEU A 630 -2.94 4.68 0.68
N ALA A 631 -2.43 4.08 -0.40
CA ALA A 631 -2.89 2.78 -0.89
C ALA A 631 -2.82 1.73 0.23
N ILE A 632 -3.93 1.04 0.46
CA ILE A 632 -4.05 -0.01 1.47
C ILE A 632 -3.94 -1.36 0.77
N PRO A 633 -2.94 -2.20 1.11
CA PRO A 633 -2.83 -3.55 0.57
C PRO A 633 -4.12 -4.36 0.77
N SER A 634 -4.46 -5.27 -0.13
CA SER A 634 -5.68 -6.11 -0.05
C SER A 634 -5.77 -6.96 1.23
N THR A 635 -4.62 -7.29 1.80
CA THR A 635 -4.46 -8.01 3.08
C THR A 635 -4.53 -7.12 4.33
N ALA A 636 -4.65 -5.80 4.17
CA ALA A 636 -4.67 -4.83 5.25
C ALA A 636 -6.02 -4.10 5.30
N ALA A 637 -6.39 -3.59 6.47
CA ALA A 637 -7.65 -2.86 6.63
C ALA A 637 -7.60 -1.87 7.79
N ILE A 638 -8.29 -0.73 7.62
CA ILE A 638 -8.65 0.17 8.71
C ILE A 638 -10.11 -0.09 9.06
N LYS A 639 -10.39 -0.45 10.32
CA LYS A 639 -11.72 -0.84 10.81
C LYS A 639 -12.18 0.11 11.91
N GLY A 640 -13.49 0.40 11.92
CA GLY A 640 -14.10 1.39 12.81
C GLY A 640 -14.32 2.73 12.12
N GLN A 641 -14.99 3.65 12.81
CA GLN A 641 -15.30 4.97 12.24
C GLN A 641 -14.07 5.88 12.26
N VAL A 642 -14.01 6.77 11.28
CA VAL A 642 -12.99 7.80 11.11
C VAL A 642 -13.71 9.11 10.82
N THR A 643 -13.19 10.19 11.39
CA THR A 643 -13.63 11.54 11.03
C THR A 643 -12.69 12.10 9.96
N VAL A 644 -13.21 12.48 8.80
CA VAL A 644 -12.43 13.04 7.69
C VAL A 644 -12.80 14.50 7.51
N GLU A 645 -11.89 15.42 7.81
CA GLU A 645 -12.08 16.86 7.65
C GLU A 645 -11.70 17.30 6.24
N ARG A 646 -12.53 18.05 5.52
CA ARG A 646 -12.21 18.68 4.22
C ARG A 646 -12.48 20.20 4.28
N TYR A 647 -11.57 21.00 3.74
CA TYR A 647 -11.71 22.46 3.72
C TYR A 647 -12.54 22.94 2.51
N ILE A 648 -13.58 23.72 2.78
CA ILE A 648 -14.46 24.33 1.77
C ILE A 648 -14.27 25.85 1.81
N GLN A 649 -13.94 26.44 0.66
CA GLN A 649 -13.73 27.88 0.55
C GLN A 649 -15.07 28.64 0.42
N GLY A 650 -15.22 29.67 1.24
CA GLY A 650 -16.22 30.73 1.11
C GLY A 650 -15.61 32.06 0.65
N GLY A 651 -16.39 33.13 0.64
CA GLY A 651 -15.96 34.45 0.17
C GLY A 651 -17.13 35.30 -0.30
N SER A 652 -16.88 36.27 -1.19
CA SER A 652 -17.93 37.14 -1.73
C SER A 652 -19.12 36.34 -2.28
N LYS A 653 -20.34 36.70 -1.87
CA LYS A 653 -21.59 36.05 -2.32
C LYS A 653 -21.77 36.05 -3.83
N ASN A 654 -21.20 37.03 -4.54
CA ASN A 654 -21.27 37.10 -6.00
C ASN A 654 -20.46 36.00 -6.68
N MET A 655 -19.70 35.21 -5.95
CA MET A 655 -18.88 34.14 -6.52
C MET A 655 -19.07 32.84 -5.76
N TRP A 656 -18.89 32.89 -4.45
CA TRP A 656 -18.80 31.70 -3.61
C TRP A 656 -20.16 31.17 -3.17
N ARG A 657 -21.25 31.92 -3.35
CA ARG A 657 -22.62 31.44 -3.10
C ARG A 657 -23.21 30.80 -4.35
N THR A 658 -22.76 29.58 -4.65
CA THR A 658 -23.19 28.80 -5.82
C THR A 658 -23.17 27.30 -5.48
N TYR A 659 -23.52 26.44 -6.42
CA TYR A 659 -23.47 25.00 -6.25
C TYR A 659 -22.04 24.48 -6.04
N ARG A 660 -21.94 23.29 -5.44
CA ARG A 660 -20.72 22.55 -5.16
C ARG A 660 -20.94 21.08 -5.46
N MET A 661 -19.89 20.43 -5.95
CA MET A 661 -19.88 19.02 -6.32
C MET A 661 -19.15 18.24 -5.23
N PHE A 662 -19.91 17.55 -4.38
CA PHE A 662 -19.41 16.78 -3.25
C PHE A 662 -19.46 15.27 -3.51
N SER A 663 -18.64 14.54 -2.79
CA SER A 663 -18.69 13.09 -2.63
C SER A 663 -18.33 12.73 -1.19
N SER A 664 -18.53 11.48 -0.78
CA SER A 664 -18.14 11.03 0.56
C SER A 664 -16.91 10.13 0.53
N PRO A 665 -15.84 10.44 1.29
CA PRO A 665 -14.68 9.58 1.49
C PRO A 665 -14.94 8.41 2.47
N VAL A 666 -16.11 8.41 3.12
CA VAL A 666 -16.57 7.40 4.09
C VAL A 666 -17.98 6.91 3.74
N TYR A 667 -18.38 5.76 4.26
CA TYR A 667 -19.77 5.32 4.25
C TYR A 667 -20.32 5.25 5.68
N ASP A 668 -21.62 5.51 5.84
CA ASP A 668 -22.26 5.73 7.15
C ASP A 668 -23.41 4.77 7.46
N ASN A 669 -23.72 3.84 6.55
CA ASN A 669 -24.79 2.85 6.72
C ASN A 669 -24.42 1.66 7.63
N THR A 670 -23.15 1.56 8.08
CA THR A 670 -22.72 0.60 9.10
C THR A 670 -21.45 1.09 9.79
N THR A 671 -21.13 0.52 10.95
CA THR A 671 -19.87 0.72 11.68
C THR A 671 -18.80 -0.31 11.33
N ASN A 672 -19.18 -1.38 10.62
CA ASN A 672 -18.29 -2.47 10.25
C ASN A 672 -17.62 -2.24 8.90
N PHE A 673 -16.35 -2.66 8.79
CA PHE A 673 -15.66 -2.67 7.50
C PHE A 673 -16.27 -3.72 6.57
N ILE A 674 -16.69 -3.31 5.38
CA ILE A 674 -17.24 -4.18 4.34
C ILE A 674 -16.25 -4.17 3.17
N ASN A 675 -15.63 -5.31 2.89
CA ASN A 675 -14.65 -5.44 1.80
C ASN A 675 -15.31 -5.69 0.42
N THR A 676 -16.49 -6.32 0.40
CA THR A 676 -17.18 -6.66 -0.85
C THR A 676 -17.63 -5.41 -1.62
N ASP A 677 -17.21 -5.28 -2.87
CA ASP A 677 -17.62 -4.21 -3.80
C ASP A 677 -18.98 -4.55 -4.43
N VAL A 678 -20.05 -4.34 -3.66
CA VAL A 678 -21.43 -4.55 -4.09
C VAL A 678 -22.21 -3.26 -3.88
N VAL A 679 -22.90 -2.81 -4.93
CA VAL A 679 -23.77 -1.63 -4.88
C VAL A 679 -24.80 -1.79 -3.77
N GLY A 680 -24.97 -0.77 -2.94
CA GLY A 680 -25.85 -0.76 -1.77
C GLY A 680 -25.14 -1.13 -0.46
N ASN A 681 -24.01 -1.84 -0.50
CA ASN A 681 -23.30 -2.20 0.73
C ASN A 681 -22.60 -1.00 1.38
N ARG A 682 -22.14 -0.05 0.56
CA ARG A 682 -21.47 1.17 1.02
C ARG A 682 -22.27 2.39 0.54
N THR A 683 -22.96 3.06 1.46
CA THR A 683 -23.74 4.26 1.15
C THR A 683 -23.44 5.38 2.15
N TYR A 684 -23.65 6.63 1.73
CA TYR A 684 -23.62 7.80 2.59
C TYR A 684 -24.95 8.55 2.52
N SER A 685 -25.32 9.25 3.60
CA SER A 685 -26.51 10.09 3.64
C SER A 685 -26.17 11.59 3.59
N PHE A 686 -27.16 12.44 3.36
CA PHE A 686 -26.94 13.89 3.37
C PHE A 686 -26.78 14.48 4.79
N ASN A 687 -27.00 13.69 5.84
CA ASN A 687 -26.67 14.07 7.22
C ASN A 687 -25.19 14.43 7.39
N GLN A 688 -24.31 13.82 6.60
CA GLN A 688 -22.87 14.12 6.60
C GLN A 688 -22.57 15.59 6.29
N PHE A 689 -23.47 16.30 5.60
CA PHE A 689 -23.25 17.68 5.19
C PHE A 689 -23.95 18.70 6.11
N ILE A 690 -25.17 18.39 6.58
CA ILE A 690 -26.03 19.38 7.26
C ILE A 690 -25.53 19.78 8.66
N ASP A 691 -24.62 19.02 9.24
CA ASP A 691 -24.00 19.35 10.53
C ASP A 691 -23.11 20.59 10.42
N ASP A 692 -22.40 20.74 9.29
CA ASP A 692 -21.37 21.77 9.10
C ASP A 692 -21.81 22.91 8.14
N MET A 693 -22.80 22.67 7.28
CA MET A 693 -23.30 23.65 6.31
C MET A 693 -24.82 23.68 6.23
N ILE A 694 -25.35 24.74 5.62
CA ILE A 694 -26.79 24.91 5.44
C ILE A 694 -27.29 24.08 4.25
N ILE A 695 -28.27 23.21 4.48
CA ILE A 695 -28.94 22.44 3.43
C ILE A 695 -30.45 22.64 3.50
N THR A 696 -31.01 23.12 2.39
CA THR A 696 -32.45 23.36 2.23
C THR A 696 -33.06 22.30 1.32
N GLY A 697 -34.34 21.99 1.53
CA GLY A 697 -35.05 21.05 0.69
C GLY A 697 -36.56 21.03 0.90
N PRO A 698 -37.30 20.32 0.03
CA PRO A 698 -38.74 20.18 0.13
C PRO A 698 -39.16 19.67 1.51
N GLY A 699 -40.22 20.24 2.09
CA GLY A 699 -40.70 19.89 3.43
C GLY A 699 -39.90 20.50 4.59
N GLY A 700 -38.78 21.19 4.33
CA GLY A 700 -38.00 21.90 5.35
C GLY A 700 -37.63 21.00 6.53
N SER A 701 -37.88 21.49 7.75
CA SER A 701 -37.56 20.78 9.00
C SER A 701 -38.27 19.43 9.15
N ILE A 702 -39.45 19.22 8.55
CA ILE A 702 -40.17 17.94 8.59
C ILE A 702 -39.34 16.83 7.93
N ASN A 703 -38.61 17.17 6.86
CA ASN A 703 -37.75 16.24 6.13
C ASN A 703 -36.28 16.31 6.60
N GLY A 704 -36.02 16.98 7.73
CA GLY A 704 -34.71 17.12 8.34
C GLY A 704 -33.79 18.17 7.68
N PHE A 705 -34.32 19.04 6.81
CA PHE A 705 -33.55 20.13 6.20
C PHE A 705 -33.59 21.41 7.05
N ASP A 706 -32.66 22.33 6.79
CA ASP A 706 -32.73 23.69 7.33
C ASP A 706 -33.91 24.45 6.72
N GLN A 707 -34.76 25.00 7.59
CA GLN A 707 -36.03 25.62 7.21
C GLN A 707 -35.82 26.99 6.56
N THR A 708 -36.56 27.25 5.48
CA THR A 708 -36.64 28.56 4.80
C THR A 708 -38.09 28.90 4.46
N SER A 709 -38.35 30.14 4.01
CA SER A 709 -39.70 30.57 3.60
C SER A 709 -40.22 29.84 2.36
N SER A 710 -39.33 29.45 1.44
CA SER A 710 -39.68 28.77 0.19
C SER A 710 -39.44 27.26 0.20
N ASN A 711 -38.61 26.75 1.12
CA ASN A 711 -38.16 25.35 1.20
C ASN A 711 -37.71 24.76 -0.15
N GLN A 712 -37.08 25.60 -0.97
CA GLN A 712 -36.53 25.17 -2.26
C GLN A 712 -35.39 24.16 -2.09
N ALA A 713 -35.33 23.20 -3.02
CA ALA A 713 -34.26 22.21 -3.09
C ALA A 713 -32.89 22.89 -3.22
N GLY A 714 -32.02 22.61 -2.25
CA GLY A 714 -30.62 23.02 -2.25
C GLY A 714 -29.66 21.83 -2.41
N ALA A 715 -30.18 20.61 -2.57
CA ALA A 715 -29.41 19.38 -2.68
C ALA A 715 -30.00 18.47 -3.74
N TRP A 716 -29.13 17.94 -4.61
CA TRP A 716 -29.48 17.05 -5.70
C TRP A 716 -28.46 15.94 -5.90
N THR A 717 -28.88 14.88 -6.58
CA THR A 717 -27.99 13.94 -7.27
C THR A 717 -28.17 14.10 -8.78
N TYR A 718 -27.20 13.62 -9.56
CA TYR A 718 -27.30 13.67 -11.01
C TYR A 718 -26.91 12.34 -11.65
N ASN A 719 -27.85 11.78 -12.40
CA ASN A 719 -27.63 10.63 -13.26
C ASN A 719 -28.54 10.77 -14.49
N ASN A 720 -28.00 11.30 -15.60
CA ASN A 720 -28.71 11.82 -16.78
C ASN A 720 -29.64 13.03 -16.53
N LYS A 721 -30.22 13.13 -15.33
CA LYS A 721 -31.06 14.23 -14.89
C LYS A 721 -30.75 14.58 -13.43
N TYR A 722 -31.04 15.84 -13.07
CA TYR A 722 -31.05 16.26 -11.68
C TYR A 722 -32.23 15.60 -10.95
N VAL A 723 -31.95 15.02 -9.80
CA VAL A 723 -32.95 14.40 -8.91
C VAL A 723 -32.84 15.09 -7.56
N GLU A 724 -33.94 15.72 -7.16
CA GLU A 724 -34.10 16.37 -5.86
C GLU A 724 -33.99 15.38 -4.72
N ILE A 725 -33.30 15.78 -3.65
CA ILE A 725 -33.21 14.99 -2.43
C ILE A 725 -34.49 15.19 -1.62
N PRO A 726 -35.29 14.14 -1.39
CA PRO A 726 -36.59 14.27 -0.74
C PRO A 726 -36.48 14.46 0.78
N ASN A 727 -35.44 13.93 1.42
CA ASN A 727 -35.17 14.08 2.85
C ASN A 727 -33.68 13.93 3.16
N ILE A 728 -33.23 14.43 4.31
CA ILE A 728 -31.80 14.46 4.67
C ILE A 728 -31.16 13.08 4.87
N ASN A 729 -31.96 12.06 5.18
CA ASN A 729 -31.52 10.68 5.37
C ASN A 729 -31.42 9.89 4.04
N THR A 730 -31.65 10.55 2.89
CA THR A 730 -31.57 9.90 1.57
C THR A 730 -30.19 9.29 1.37
N SER A 731 -30.14 7.97 1.18
CA SER A 731 -28.89 7.22 1.01
C SER A 731 -28.44 7.22 -0.44
N VAL A 732 -27.14 7.46 -0.65
CA VAL A 732 -26.48 7.49 -1.96
C VAL A 732 -25.31 6.50 -1.95
N ASN A 733 -25.18 5.71 -3.00
CA ASN A 733 -24.04 4.80 -3.16
C ASN A 733 -22.71 5.56 -3.23
N ILE A 734 -21.69 5.03 -2.56
CA ILE A 734 -20.33 5.58 -2.64
C ILE A 734 -19.84 5.63 -4.08
N GLY A 735 -19.06 6.67 -4.38
CA GLY A 735 -18.57 6.94 -5.73
C GLY A 735 -19.59 7.64 -6.63
N ARG A 736 -20.84 7.81 -6.19
CA ARG A 736 -21.76 8.80 -6.77
C ARG A 736 -21.56 10.15 -6.10
N GLY A 737 -21.69 11.22 -6.87
CA GLY A 737 -21.58 12.57 -6.33
C GLY A 737 -22.93 13.19 -5.98
N ALA A 738 -22.87 14.25 -5.18
CA ALA A 738 -23.98 15.10 -4.80
C ALA A 738 -23.71 16.55 -5.24
N TYR A 739 -24.77 17.28 -5.58
CA TYR A 739 -24.74 18.66 -6.04
C TYR A 739 -25.48 19.54 -5.03
N LEU A 740 -24.77 20.38 -4.29
CA LEU A 740 -25.33 21.13 -3.15
C LEU A 740 -25.11 22.64 -3.30
N PHE A 741 -26.11 23.46 -2.96
CA PHE A 741 -25.98 24.91 -2.97
C PHE A 741 -25.31 25.42 -1.69
N TYR A 742 -24.10 25.96 -1.82
CA TYR A 742 -23.31 26.39 -0.68
C TYR A 742 -23.67 27.80 -0.20
N ARG A 743 -24.00 27.93 1.09
CA ARG A 743 -24.38 29.20 1.74
C ARG A 743 -23.52 29.55 2.97
N GLY A 744 -22.46 28.79 3.22
CA GLY A 744 -21.64 28.92 4.43
C GLY A 744 -22.10 28.00 5.56
N ASN A 745 -21.54 28.23 6.76
CA ASN A 745 -21.92 27.49 7.97
C ASN A 745 -23.34 27.87 8.46
N LYS A 746 -23.79 27.26 9.55
CA LYS A 746 -25.14 27.50 10.10
C LYS A 746 -25.28 28.81 10.91
N ASN A 747 -24.20 29.53 11.17
CA ASN A 747 -24.26 30.79 11.92
C ASN A 747 -25.03 31.84 11.10
N ASN A 748 -25.93 32.58 11.75
CA ASN A 748 -26.77 33.59 11.10
C ASN A 748 -27.57 33.05 9.90
N LEU A 749 -28.25 31.91 10.10
CA LEU A 749 -29.11 31.27 9.09
C LEU A 749 -30.05 32.27 8.40
N THR A 750 -30.73 33.14 9.16
CA THR A 750 -31.68 34.15 8.64
C THR A 750 -31.03 35.08 7.62
N GLY A 751 -29.83 35.62 7.91
CA GLY A 751 -29.10 36.48 6.98
C GLY A 751 -28.56 35.75 5.75
N LYS A 752 -28.43 34.42 5.82
CA LYS A 752 -28.00 33.57 4.70
C LYS A 752 -29.14 33.13 3.81
N VAL A 753 -30.37 33.05 4.31
CA VAL A 753 -31.54 32.60 3.52
C VAL A 753 -32.49 33.74 3.13
N THR A 754 -32.26 34.97 3.62
CA THR A 754 -33.06 36.16 3.30
C THR A 754 -32.22 37.23 2.59
N SER A 755 -32.78 37.88 1.56
CA SER A 755 -32.13 39.00 0.84
C SER A 755 -31.84 40.17 1.80
N PRO A 756 -30.67 40.85 1.73
CA PRO A 756 -29.69 40.92 0.65
C PRO A 756 -28.65 39.79 0.60
N PHE A 757 -28.80 38.74 1.41
CA PHE A 757 -27.87 37.60 1.54
C PHE A 757 -26.46 37.98 2.03
N LEU A 758 -26.00 37.28 3.06
CA LEU A 758 -24.61 37.37 3.53
C LEU A 758 -23.65 36.50 2.71
N ASP A 759 -22.38 36.88 2.78
CA ASP A 759 -21.26 36.13 2.19
C ASP A 759 -21.11 34.77 2.89
N PRO A 760 -20.97 33.66 2.13
CA PRO A 760 -20.71 32.35 2.72
C PRO A 760 -19.29 32.30 3.30
N GLU A 761 -19.13 31.85 4.54
CA GLU A 761 -17.82 31.68 5.16
C GLU A 761 -17.13 30.42 4.66
N SER A 762 -15.80 30.33 4.81
CA SER A 762 -15.09 29.05 4.68
C SER A 762 -15.37 28.16 5.87
N ILE A 763 -15.42 26.84 5.65
CA ILE A 763 -15.64 25.84 6.70
C ILE A 763 -14.68 24.68 6.58
N VAL A 764 -14.44 24.00 7.71
CA VAL A 764 -13.86 22.66 7.73
C VAL A 764 -15.02 21.69 7.92
N MET A 765 -15.40 21.02 6.84
CA MET A 765 -16.49 20.05 6.83
C MET A 765 -15.99 18.69 7.35
N THR A 766 -16.80 17.99 8.13
CA THR A 766 -16.48 16.69 8.73
C THR A 766 -17.34 15.58 8.14
N TYR A 767 -16.70 14.52 7.66
CA TYR A 767 -17.36 13.27 7.31
C TYR A 767 -17.12 12.24 8.42
N LYS A 768 -18.16 11.58 8.93
CA LYS A 768 -18.07 10.59 10.00
C LYS A 768 -18.63 9.25 9.51
N GLY A 769 -17.77 8.25 9.41
CA GLY A 769 -18.16 6.94 8.93
C GLY A 769 -16.98 5.99 8.82
N VAL A 770 -17.19 4.82 8.20
CA VAL A 770 -16.12 3.88 7.90
C VAL A 770 -15.42 4.29 6.60
N LEU A 771 -14.10 4.26 6.58
CA LEU A 771 -13.33 4.63 5.38
C LEU A 771 -13.64 3.71 4.20
N ASN A 772 -13.86 4.31 3.03
CA ASN A 772 -13.84 3.57 1.77
C ASN A 772 -12.42 3.11 1.48
N GLN A 773 -12.27 1.82 1.24
CA GLN A 773 -10.99 1.14 1.02
C GLN A 773 -11.26 0.00 0.04
N GLN A 774 -10.20 -0.49 -0.61
CA GLN A 774 -10.27 -1.47 -1.69
C GLN A 774 -11.10 -0.93 -2.86
N SER A 775 -11.42 -1.78 -3.83
CA SER A 775 -12.12 -1.33 -5.05
C SER A 775 -13.51 -0.79 -4.76
N VAL A 776 -13.89 0.25 -5.50
CA VAL A 776 -15.24 0.82 -5.54
C VAL A 776 -15.65 0.96 -7.01
N THR A 777 -16.62 0.16 -7.43
CA THR A 777 -17.16 0.20 -8.79
C THR A 777 -18.44 1.01 -8.83
N VAL A 778 -18.49 2.00 -9.72
CA VAL A 778 -19.63 2.90 -9.91
C VAL A 778 -20.27 2.62 -11.27
N PRO A 779 -21.44 1.99 -11.31
CA PRO A 779 -22.22 1.84 -12.55
C PRO A 779 -22.77 3.19 -12.99
N LEU A 780 -22.61 3.48 -14.28
CA LEU A 780 -23.06 4.70 -14.95
C LEU A 780 -24.25 4.41 -15.87
N THR A 781 -24.91 5.46 -16.33
CA THR A 781 -25.95 5.36 -17.36
C THR A 781 -25.76 6.45 -18.40
N HIS A 782 -26.07 6.18 -19.67
CA HIS A 782 -25.85 7.14 -20.75
C HIS A 782 -27.06 8.05 -21.00
N GLY A 783 -28.29 7.56 -20.86
CA GLY A 783 -29.50 8.39 -21.03
C GLY A 783 -29.45 9.29 -22.27
N THR A 784 -30.03 10.49 -22.19
CA THR A 784 -30.07 11.46 -23.31
C THR A 784 -28.87 12.40 -23.36
N SER A 785 -28.26 12.70 -22.21
CA SER A 785 -27.17 13.67 -22.09
C SER A 785 -25.78 13.01 -22.04
N GLY A 786 -25.70 11.71 -21.75
CA GLY A 786 -24.45 10.97 -21.58
C GLY A 786 -23.77 11.21 -20.23
N TYR A 787 -24.24 12.15 -19.41
CA TYR A 787 -23.53 12.61 -18.22
C TYR A 787 -23.94 11.88 -16.95
N SER A 788 -22.94 11.58 -16.11
CA SER A 788 -23.12 11.04 -14.76
C SER A 788 -22.23 11.79 -13.77
N LEU A 789 -22.76 12.08 -12.58
CA LEU A 789 -22.00 12.73 -11.51
C LEU A 789 -21.32 11.67 -10.63
N VAL A 790 -20.01 11.57 -10.75
CA VAL A 790 -19.16 10.58 -10.06
C VAL A 790 -18.31 11.29 -9.01
N GLY A 791 -18.06 10.65 -7.88
CA GLY A 791 -17.33 11.19 -6.76
C GLY A 791 -16.05 10.42 -6.49
N ASN A 792 -14.99 11.11 -6.06
CA ASN A 792 -13.85 10.42 -5.45
C ASN A 792 -14.32 9.73 -4.16
N PRO A 793 -14.25 8.39 -4.07
CA PRO A 793 -14.73 7.67 -2.90
C PRO A 793 -13.71 7.63 -1.76
N TYR A 794 -12.45 8.00 -1.96
CA TYR A 794 -11.39 7.78 -0.98
C TYR A 794 -11.07 9.03 -0.16
N ALA A 795 -10.57 8.82 1.06
CA ALA A 795 -9.91 9.85 1.86
C ALA A 795 -8.47 10.13 1.36
N ALA A 796 -8.28 10.22 0.05
CA ALA A 796 -7.01 10.50 -0.62
C ALA A 796 -7.27 11.17 -1.97
N VAL A 797 -6.29 11.90 -2.49
CA VAL A 797 -6.33 12.40 -3.87
C VAL A 797 -6.26 11.22 -4.83
N VAL A 798 -7.14 11.22 -5.83
CA VAL A 798 -7.18 10.19 -6.89
C VAL A 798 -6.62 10.76 -8.18
N ASP A 799 -5.78 9.99 -8.86
CA ASP A 799 -5.32 10.25 -10.22
C ASP A 799 -6.28 9.59 -11.23
N TRP A 800 -7.05 10.42 -11.94
CA TRP A 800 -8.03 10.01 -12.93
C TRP A 800 -7.43 9.15 -14.05
N SER A 801 -6.16 9.35 -14.41
CA SER A 801 -5.49 8.54 -15.43
C SER A 801 -5.34 7.08 -15.01
N LYS A 802 -5.26 6.80 -13.70
CA LYS A 802 -5.11 5.46 -13.11
C LYS A 802 -6.44 4.79 -12.78
N VAL A 803 -7.55 5.52 -12.85
CA VAL A 803 -8.89 4.96 -12.62
C VAL A 803 -9.29 4.06 -13.79
N THR A 804 -9.77 2.85 -13.49
CA THR A 804 -10.21 1.88 -14.50
C THR A 804 -11.59 2.27 -15.03
N LYS A 805 -11.77 2.22 -16.36
CA LYS A 805 -12.98 2.69 -17.05
C LYS A 805 -13.36 1.67 -18.13
N THR A 806 -14.65 1.51 -18.40
CA THR A 806 -15.10 0.77 -19.60
C THR A 806 -14.83 1.59 -20.87
N SER A 807 -14.74 0.92 -22.02
CA SER A 807 -14.38 1.56 -23.31
C SER A 807 -15.35 2.65 -23.79
N ASN A 808 -16.58 2.65 -23.27
CA ASN A 808 -17.64 3.62 -23.56
C ASN A 808 -17.71 4.77 -22.54
N VAL A 809 -16.71 4.94 -21.67
CA VAL A 809 -16.58 6.09 -20.76
C VAL A 809 -15.48 7.02 -21.27
N SER A 810 -15.82 8.29 -21.43
CA SER A 810 -14.88 9.32 -21.85
C SER A 810 -13.81 9.57 -20.80
N THR A 811 -12.61 9.94 -21.24
CA THR A 811 -11.53 10.45 -20.38
C THR A 811 -11.80 11.85 -19.86
N VAL A 812 -12.77 12.56 -20.43
CA VAL A 812 -13.10 13.94 -20.05
C VAL A 812 -13.76 14.00 -18.67
N VAL A 813 -13.20 14.80 -17.78
CA VAL A 813 -13.77 15.15 -16.47
C VAL A 813 -14.08 16.63 -16.40
N ARG A 814 -15.22 16.96 -15.76
CA ARG A 814 -15.66 18.35 -15.55
C ARG A 814 -16.03 18.59 -14.10
N VAL A 815 -15.48 19.66 -13.53
CA VAL A 815 -15.57 20.01 -12.11
C VAL A 815 -16.03 21.47 -12.03
N TRP A 816 -17.15 21.74 -11.35
CA TRP A 816 -17.72 23.09 -11.24
C TRP A 816 -16.84 24.02 -10.40
N ASN A 817 -16.20 25.01 -11.01
CA ASN A 817 -15.31 25.92 -10.33
C ASN A 817 -16.06 27.17 -9.84
N PRO A 818 -16.29 27.31 -8.52
CA PRO A 818 -17.00 28.46 -7.97
C PRO A 818 -16.20 29.77 -8.04
N GLY A 819 -14.87 29.71 -8.18
CA GLY A 819 -14.01 30.89 -8.24
C GLY A 819 -14.06 31.63 -9.56
N CYS A 820 -14.39 30.95 -10.67
CA CYS A 820 -14.56 31.59 -11.97
C CYS A 820 -15.97 31.38 -12.59
N ARG A 821 -16.84 30.63 -11.91
CA ARG A 821 -18.20 30.25 -12.36
C ARG A 821 -18.23 29.50 -13.69
N GLN A 822 -17.21 28.67 -13.93
CA GLN A 822 -17.05 27.81 -15.11
C GLN A 822 -16.74 26.37 -14.71
N TYR A 823 -16.79 25.43 -15.65
CA TYR A 823 -16.28 24.08 -15.43
C TYR A 823 -14.77 23.99 -15.68
N SER A 824 -14.03 23.60 -14.66
CA SER A 824 -12.68 23.06 -14.79
C SER A 824 -12.75 21.75 -15.58
N THR A 825 -12.13 21.70 -16.75
CA THR A 825 -12.26 20.58 -17.69
C THR A 825 -10.89 19.97 -17.95
N TYR A 826 -10.79 18.65 -17.91
CA TYR A 826 -9.58 17.89 -18.25
C TYR A 826 -9.96 16.76 -19.20
N ASP A 827 -9.24 16.60 -20.31
CA ASP A 827 -9.60 15.66 -21.38
C ASP A 827 -8.89 14.30 -21.32
N GLY A 828 -7.91 14.15 -20.42
CA GLY A 828 -7.01 13.00 -20.37
C GLY A 828 -5.54 13.37 -20.55
N ASN A 829 -5.25 14.49 -21.22
CA ASN A 829 -3.92 15.03 -21.46
C ASN A 829 -3.79 16.50 -21.01
N GLU A 830 -4.76 17.32 -21.39
CA GLU A 830 -4.76 18.77 -21.22
C GLU A 830 -5.94 19.21 -20.34
N GLY A 831 -5.76 20.37 -19.68
CA GLY A 831 -6.74 20.95 -18.78
C GLY A 831 -6.96 22.44 -19.02
N VAL A 832 -8.20 22.90 -18.84
CA VAL A 832 -8.61 24.31 -18.89
C VAL A 832 -9.37 24.71 -17.64
N ASN A 833 -9.37 26.00 -17.31
CA ASN A 833 -10.02 26.55 -16.11
C ASN A 833 -9.56 25.86 -14.81
N GLY A 834 -8.28 25.44 -14.75
CA GLY A 834 -7.71 24.69 -13.62
C GLY A 834 -8.10 23.20 -13.55
N GLY A 835 -8.65 22.63 -14.62
CA GLY A 835 -8.92 21.19 -14.72
C GLY A 835 -7.63 20.37 -14.69
N THR A 836 -7.62 19.29 -13.92
CA THR A 836 -6.48 18.37 -13.83
C THR A 836 -6.96 16.92 -13.68
N LYS A 837 -6.02 15.98 -13.81
CA LYS A 837 -6.26 14.56 -13.49
C LYS A 837 -6.46 14.28 -12.00
N PHE A 838 -6.10 15.19 -11.11
CA PHE A 838 -6.18 14.97 -9.67
C PHE A 838 -7.54 15.38 -9.12
N ILE A 839 -8.24 14.42 -8.55
CA ILE A 839 -9.55 14.64 -7.93
C ILE A 839 -9.39 14.61 -6.42
N ALA A 840 -9.75 15.70 -5.75
CA ALA A 840 -9.64 15.84 -4.32
C ALA A 840 -10.54 14.83 -3.57
N PRO A 841 -10.17 14.41 -2.36
CA PRO A 841 -11.05 13.63 -1.50
C PRO A 841 -12.32 14.43 -1.15
N GLY A 842 -13.49 13.83 -1.34
CA GLY A 842 -14.79 14.50 -1.14
C GLY A 842 -15.25 15.39 -2.31
N GLN A 843 -14.53 15.40 -3.44
CA GLN A 843 -14.90 16.10 -4.66
C GLN A 843 -15.63 15.16 -5.63
N SER A 844 -16.68 15.68 -6.28
CA SER A 844 -17.30 15.04 -7.43
C SER A 844 -17.09 15.79 -8.74
N PHE A 845 -17.27 15.07 -9.84
CA PHE A 845 -17.00 15.50 -11.20
C PHE A 845 -17.97 14.81 -12.17
N PHE A 846 -18.26 15.47 -13.28
CA PHE A 846 -19.02 14.88 -14.36
C PHE A 846 -18.12 14.05 -15.25
N VAL A 847 -18.61 12.87 -15.61
CA VAL A 847 -18.06 12.03 -16.68
C VAL A 847 -19.11 11.84 -17.75
N GLN A 848 -18.66 11.70 -18.99
CA GLN A 848 -19.54 11.44 -20.13
C GLN A 848 -19.37 9.99 -20.60
N THR A 849 -20.47 9.38 -20.98
CA THR A 849 -20.53 8.04 -21.56
C THR A 849 -20.96 8.15 -23.02
N ALA A 850 -20.51 7.21 -23.86
CA ALA A 850 -20.80 7.21 -25.30
C ALA A 850 -22.06 6.41 -25.67
N ASN A 851 -22.43 5.39 -24.88
CA ASN A 851 -23.62 4.57 -25.10
C ASN A 851 -24.03 3.80 -23.82
N ASN A 852 -25.18 3.12 -23.86
CA ASN A 852 -25.75 2.35 -22.73
C ASN A 852 -25.15 0.95 -22.54
N SER A 853 -24.02 0.60 -23.15
CA SER A 853 -23.39 -0.74 -23.01
C SER A 853 -22.73 -0.92 -21.63
N SER A 854 -23.54 -0.93 -20.57
CA SER A 854 -23.15 -1.09 -19.16
C SER A 854 -21.89 -0.29 -18.75
N PRO A 855 -21.87 1.05 -18.95
CA PRO A 855 -20.69 1.85 -18.62
C PRO A 855 -20.41 1.85 -17.11
N SER A 856 -19.15 1.74 -16.72
CA SER A 856 -18.74 1.80 -15.31
C SER A 856 -17.34 2.39 -15.12
N VAL A 857 -17.12 2.90 -13.91
CA VAL A 857 -15.83 3.42 -13.44
C VAL A 857 -15.45 2.69 -12.16
N THR A 858 -14.25 2.14 -12.10
CA THR A 858 -13.75 1.43 -10.92
C THR A 858 -12.54 2.16 -10.36
N PHE A 859 -12.73 2.69 -9.15
CA PHE A 859 -11.66 3.21 -8.32
C PHE A 859 -10.96 2.04 -7.64
N THR A 860 -9.64 1.98 -7.74
CA THR A 860 -8.81 0.98 -7.07
C THR A 860 -7.81 1.66 -6.14
N GLU A 861 -7.22 0.91 -5.21
CA GLU A 861 -6.19 1.46 -4.31
C GLU A 861 -5.00 2.06 -5.07
N ALA A 862 -4.67 1.51 -6.25
CA ALA A 862 -3.62 2.03 -7.14
C ALA A 862 -3.94 3.37 -7.80
N SER A 863 -5.21 3.80 -7.80
CA SER A 863 -5.63 5.11 -8.30
C SER A 863 -5.31 6.26 -7.33
N LYS A 864 -4.97 5.96 -6.06
CA LYS A 864 -4.55 6.96 -5.08
C LYS A 864 -3.16 7.51 -5.43
N VAL A 865 -2.96 8.80 -5.18
CA VAL A 865 -1.66 9.45 -5.36
C VAL A 865 -0.67 9.01 -4.26
N VAL A 866 0.60 8.86 -4.61
CA VAL A 866 1.68 8.48 -3.67
C VAL A 866 2.13 9.68 -2.82
N SER A 867 2.74 9.40 -1.67
CA SER A 867 3.30 10.44 -0.79
C SER A 867 4.35 11.29 -1.51
N GLY A 868 4.45 12.58 -1.15
CA GLY A 868 5.45 13.51 -1.69
C GLY A 868 5.12 14.13 -3.05
N THR A 869 4.04 13.69 -3.72
CA THR A 869 3.52 14.39 -4.90
C THR A 869 3.03 15.79 -4.46
N SER A 870 3.54 16.87 -5.06
CA SER A 870 3.12 18.23 -4.71
C SER A 870 1.66 18.45 -5.14
N THR A 871 0.73 18.28 -4.18
CA THR A 871 -0.72 18.46 -4.38
C THR A 871 -1.28 19.63 -3.54
N SER A 872 -0.41 20.55 -3.10
CA SER A 872 -0.75 21.62 -2.15
C SER A 872 -1.83 22.58 -2.65
N THR A 873 -2.01 22.71 -3.96
CA THR A 873 -3.11 23.51 -4.54
C THR A 873 -4.40 22.72 -4.76
N MET A 874 -4.39 21.39 -4.59
CA MET A 874 -5.45 20.48 -5.04
C MET A 874 -6.15 19.72 -3.89
N SER A 875 -5.80 20.01 -2.63
CA SER A 875 -6.43 19.40 -1.45
C SER A 875 -7.71 20.11 -0.99
N ARG A 876 -7.96 21.31 -1.52
CA ARG A 876 -9.17 22.09 -1.27
C ARG A 876 -10.27 21.60 -2.21
N VAL A 877 -11.45 21.34 -1.66
CA VAL A 877 -12.58 20.89 -2.48
C VAL A 877 -13.05 22.07 -3.34
N MET A 878 -12.84 21.97 -4.65
CA MET A 878 -13.25 22.97 -5.65
C MET A 878 -12.61 24.36 -5.50
N SER A 879 -11.33 24.47 -5.13
CA SER A 879 -10.64 25.78 -5.11
C SER A 879 -9.84 26.07 -6.38
N VAL A 880 -9.72 27.35 -6.70
CA VAL A 880 -8.77 27.86 -7.70
C VAL A 880 -7.31 27.75 -7.21
N SER A 881 -6.38 27.43 -8.12
CA SER A 881 -5.00 27.88 -7.98
C SER A 881 -4.99 29.40 -8.16
N ASN A 882 -4.30 30.14 -7.29
CA ASN A 882 -4.26 31.62 -7.32
C ASN A 882 -3.59 32.21 -8.59
N SER A 883 -3.17 31.36 -9.51
CA SER A 883 -2.55 31.76 -10.76
C SER A 883 -3.15 30.96 -11.91
N ASN A 884 -4.21 31.51 -12.50
CA ASN A 884 -4.88 30.94 -13.69
C ASN A 884 -4.02 31.01 -14.98
N LEU A 885 -2.69 31.09 -14.84
CA LEU A 885 -1.71 31.14 -15.93
C LEU A 885 -0.42 30.36 -15.58
N ASP A 886 -0.37 29.66 -14.44
CA ASP A 886 0.89 29.16 -13.90
C ASP A 886 1.02 27.64 -14.05
N ARG A 887 1.75 27.24 -15.07
CA ARG A 887 2.18 25.86 -15.29
C ARG A 887 3.39 25.47 -14.42
N THR A 888 3.70 26.17 -13.32
CA THR A 888 4.88 25.86 -12.48
C THR A 888 4.62 24.93 -11.29
N GLY A 889 3.50 24.20 -11.26
CA GLY A 889 3.16 23.33 -10.13
C GLY A 889 3.45 21.82 -10.26
N LEU A 890 3.77 21.30 -11.44
CA LEU A 890 3.72 19.83 -11.67
C LEU A 890 4.72 19.26 -12.69
N ALA A 891 5.82 19.95 -12.97
CA ALA A 891 6.93 19.43 -13.79
C ALA A 891 7.95 18.59 -12.97
N GLY A 892 7.53 17.97 -11.87
CA GLY A 892 8.40 17.28 -10.93
C GLY A 892 8.01 15.83 -10.66
N ALA A 893 7.74 15.02 -11.69
CA ALA A 893 7.61 13.57 -11.53
C ALA A 893 7.78 12.75 -12.82
N GLU A 894 8.47 13.25 -13.85
CA GLU A 894 8.85 12.42 -15.00
C GLU A 894 10.37 12.51 -15.21
N ALA A 895 11.10 11.79 -14.35
CA ALA A 895 12.50 11.48 -14.60
C ALA A 895 12.57 10.20 -15.43
N ASN A 896 13.24 10.30 -16.58
CA ASN A 896 13.73 9.22 -17.44
C ASN A 896 12.67 8.37 -18.17
N GLN A 897 12.16 8.90 -19.27
CA GLN A 897 12.10 8.09 -20.49
C GLN A 897 12.93 8.76 -21.58
N THR A 898 13.89 8.00 -22.12
CA THR A 898 14.49 8.27 -23.42
C THR A 898 13.42 8.02 -24.47
N LEU A 899 12.61 9.04 -24.76
CA LEU A 899 11.66 9.02 -25.87
C LEU A 899 12.34 9.68 -27.07
N THR A 900 12.32 8.95 -28.19
CA THR A 900 12.53 9.47 -29.54
C THR A 900 11.86 10.84 -29.70
N GLU A 901 12.59 11.83 -30.22
CA GLU A 901 12.11 13.19 -30.47
C GLU A 901 10.85 13.19 -31.37
N GLU A 902 9.67 13.06 -30.77
CA GLU A 902 8.41 13.53 -31.36
C GLU A 902 8.28 15.00 -30.96
N GLN A 903 8.23 15.90 -31.94
CA GLN A 903 8.11 17.33 -31.71
C GLN A 903 6.85 17.62 -30.85
N GLU A 904 7.03 18.24 -29.69
CA GLU A 904 5.92 18.65 -28.82
C GLU A 904 4.94 19.57 -29.58
N PRO A 905 3.62 19.38 -29.42
CA PRO A 905 2.63 20.11 -30.21
C PRO A 905 2.51 21.58 -29.76
N ALA A 906 2.27 22.46 -30.73
CA ALA A 906 2.13 23.89 -30.48
C ALA A 906 0.80 24.19 -29.76
N ARG A 907 0.81 24.99 -28.69
CA ARG A 907 -0.36 25.27 -27.85
C ARG A 907 -0.65 26.76 -27.79
N ILE A 908 -1.92 27.12 -27.99
CA ILE A 908 -2.43 28.49 -27.84
C ILE A 908 -3.54 28.47 -26.79
N ARG A 909 -3.25 29.00 -25.60
CA ARG A 909 -4.22 29.14 -24.51
C ARG A 909 -4.73 30.58 -24.46
N VAL A 910 -6.04 30.73 -24.41
CA VAL A 910 -6.71 32.03 -24.38
C VAL A 910 -7.59 32.10 -23.15
N GLN A 911 -7.50 33.18 -22.39
CA GLN A 911 -8.32 33.43 -21.21
C GLN A 911 -9.02 34.79 -21.33
N LEU A 912 -10.33 34.82 -21.09
CA LEU A 912 -11.13 36.04 -21.03
C LEU A 912 -11.43 36.35 -19.56
N VAL A 913 -10.99 37.52 -19.09
CA VAL A 913 -11.18 37.97 -17.71
C VAL A 913 -12.07 39.21 -17.69
N ARG A 914 -13.06 39.27 -16.80
CA ARG A 914 -13.81 40.48 -16.53
C ARG A 914 -13.03 41.37 -15.58
N ASN A 915 -12.72 42.61 -16.00
CA ASN A 915 -11.88 43.51 -15.22
C ASN A 915 -12.51 43.79 -13.84
N GLU A 916 -11.66 43.94 -12.82
CA GLU A 916 -12.06 44.20 -11.43
C GLU A 916 -12.88 43.07 -10.78
N THR A 917 -12.98 41.91 -11.42
CA THR A 917 -13.62 40.71 -10.87
C THR A 917 -12.74 39.49 -11.11
N GLU A 918 -13.05 38.40 -10.41
CA GLU A 918 -12.36 37.11 -10.55
C GLU A 918 -13.04 36.20 -11.59
N ASN A 919 -14.12 36.67 -12.23
CA ASN A 919 -14.83 35.93 -13.27
C ASN A 919 -13.97 35.83 -14.53
N ALA A 920 -13.66 34.59 -14.93
CA ALA A 920 -12.86 34.31 -16.10
C ALA A 920 -13.31 33.01 -16.77
N ASP A 921 -12.97 32.86 -18.05
CA ASP A 921 -13.13 31.61 -18.78
C ASP A 921 -11.94 31.39 -19.71
N GLU A 922 -11.68 30.15 -20.09
CA GLU A 922 -10.48 29.73 -20.79
C GLU A 922 -10.76 28.69 -21.86
N THR A 923 -10.07 28.81 -22.99
CA THR A 923 -10.02 27.79 -24.04
C THR A 923 -8.58 27.49 -24.43
N LEU A 924 -8.33 26.25 -24.86
CA LEU A 924 -7.03 25.77 -25.32
C LEU A 924 -7.14 25.24 -26.75
N VAL A 925 -6.25 25.69 -27.61
CA VAL A 925 -6.01 25.09 -28.94
C VAL A 925 -4.70 24.32 -28.90
N VAL A 926 -4.75 23.05 -29.32
CA VAL A 926 -3.57 22.18 -29.47
C VAL A 926 -3.41 21.86 -30.95
N LEU A 927 -2.29 22.28 -31.54
CA LEU A 927 -1.98 22.10 -32.96
C LEU A 927 -1.03 20.91 -33.10
N LYS A 928 -1.57 19.74 -33.50
CA LYS A 928 -0.81 18.49 -33.60
C LYS A 928 -1.14 17.76 -34.91
N GLU A 929 -0.12 17.21 -35.54
CA GLU A 929 -0.27 16.38 -36.75
C GLU A 929 -1.20 15.18 -36.50
N GLY A 930 -2.06 14.87 -37.49
CA GLY A 930 -3.01 13.77 -37.43
C GLY A 930 -4.36 14.06 -36.75
N ASN A 931 -4.61 15.30 -36.30
CA ASN A 931 -5.95 15.73 -35.87
C ASN A 931 -6.68 16.46 -37.02
N GLU A 932 -8.00 16.49 -36.96
CA GLU A 932 -8.87 17.09 -37.97
C GLU A 932 -9.22 18.55 -37.61
N ALA A 933 -9.48 19.40 -38.60
CA ALA A 933 -9.93 20.77 -38.36
C ALA A 933 -11.41 20.86 -37.91
N VAL A 934 -12.17 19.77 -38.05
CA VAL A 934 -13.58 19.63 -37.66
C VAL A 934 -13.68 18.90 -36.32
N PHE A 935 -14.80 19.09 -35.61
CA PHE A 935 -15.04 18.44 -34.33
C PHE A 935 -14.85 16.91 -34.40
N SER A 936 -13.83 16.39 -33.73
CA SER A 936 -13.44 14.99 -33.82
C SER A 936 -12.74 14.48 -32.57
N GLY A 937 -12.83 13.16 -32.34
CA GLY A 937 -11.96 12.37 -31.45
C GLY A 937 -11.71 12.92 -30.03
N LYS A 938 -10.72 13.82 -29.92
CA LYS A 938 -10.19 14.39 -28.67
C LYS A 938 -10.75 15.78 -28.34
N ASP A 939 -11.52 16.39 -29.24
CA ASP A 939 -12.13 17.69 -29.01
C ASP A 939 -13.12 17.65 -27.85
N VAL A 940 -13.05 18.68 -27.01
CA VAL A 940 -13.94 18.80 -25.88
C VAL A 940 -14.90 19.94 -26.11
N ALA A 941 -16.16 19.59 -26.39
CA ALA A 941 -17.24 20.54 -26.47
C ALA A 941 -17.35 21.36 -25.18
N ARG A 942 -17.54 22.67 -25.37
CA ARG A 942 -17.79 23.62 -24.30
C ARG A 942 -19.05 23.21 -23.53
N MET A 943 -18.96 23.22 -22.20
CA MET A 943 -20.12 23.10 -21.30
C MET A 943 -20.47 24.49 -20.76
N GLY A 944 -21.74 24.73 -20.38
CA GLY A 944 -22.22 26.05 -19.94
C GLY A 944 -21.47 26.67 -18.74
N GLY A 945 -21.88 27.86 -18.33
CA GLY A 945 -21.29 28.65 -17.24
C GLY A 945 -22.24 29.78 -16.86
N GLU A 946 -21.87 30.64 -15.89
CA GLU A 946 -22.79 31.67 -15.38
C GLU A 946 -22.42 33.12 -15.72
N SER A 947 -21.15 33.45 -15.99
CA SER A 947 -20.75 34.87 -16.08
C SER A 947 -19.97 35.26 -17.34
N VAL A 948 -18.83 34.61 -17.60
CA VAL A 948 -17.96 34.92 -18.75
C VAL A 948 -17.91 33.70 -19.64
N PHE A 949 -17.90 33.88 -20.96
CA PHE A 949 -17.93 32.77 -21.89
C PHE A 949 -16.86 32.96 -22.97
N LEU A 950 -15.92 32.02 -23.07
CA LEU A 950 -14.91 31.93 -24.12
C LEU A 950 -14.83 30.50 -24.68
N SER A 951 -14.83 30.35 -26.00
CA SER A 951 -14.61 29.08 -26.69
C SER A 951 -13.83 29.30 -27.97
N SER A 952 -13.01 28.33 -28.34
CA SER A 952 -12.45 28.25 -29.69
C SER A 952 -13.42 27.52 -30.62
N GLN A 953 -13.32 27.78 -31.92
CA GLN A 953 -14.17 27.17 -32.93
C GLN A 953 -13.38 26.18 -33.78
N SER A 954 -13.98 25.01 -34.01
CA SER A 954 -13.59 24.13 -35.10
C SER A 954 -14.05 24.70 -36.45
N ALA A 955 -13.55 24.14 -37.55
CA ALA A 955 -13.92 24.55 -38.91
C ALA A 955 -15.42 24.33 -39.24
N ASP A 956 -16.09 23.40 -38.54
CA ASP A 956 -17.54 23.17 -38.62
C ASP A 956 -18.36 24.03 -37.61
N ALA A 957 -17.75 25.09 -37.07
CA ALA A 957 -18.35 26.06 -36.16
C ALA A 957 -18.87 25.49 -34.83
N LYS A 958 -18.26 24.41 -34.32
CA LYS A 958 -18.55 23.91 -32.96
C LYS A 958 -17.72 24.66 -31.94
N GLU A 959 -18.33 24.99 -30.81
CA GLU A 959 -17.67 25.68 -29.71
C GLU A 959 -16.99 24.71 -28.75
N LEU A 960 -15.68 24.85 -28.61
CA LEU A 960 -14.83 23.91 -27.90
C LEU A 960 -14.11 24.59 -26.73
N ALA A 961 -14.02 23.87 -25.61
CA ALA A 961 -13.19 24.23 -24.47
C ALA A 961 -11.73 23.83 -24.73
N ILE A 962 -11.51 22.64 -25.28
CA ILE A 962 -10.21 22.16 -25.77
C ILE A 962 -10.40 21.74 -27.22
N ASN A 963 -9.60 22.32 -28.12
CA ASN A 963 -9.70 22.18 -29.57
C ASN A 963 -8.39 21.62 -30.13
N TYR A 964 -8.42 20.38 -30.61
CA TYR A 964 -7.32 19.75 -31.30
C TYR A 964 -7.44 20.04 -32.78
N MET A 965 -6.47 20.78 -33.29
CA MET A 965 -6.40 21.16 -34.69
C MET A 965 -5.21 20.48 -35.37
N PRO A 966 -5.22 20.41 -36.71
CA PRO A 966 -4.08 19.95 -37.50
C PRO A 966 -2.78 20.71 -37.17
N ASN A 967 -1.67 20.25 -37.73
CA ASN A 967 -0.36 20.90 -37.56
C ASN A 967 -0.43 22.41 -37.89
N ILE A 968 0.30 23.23 -37.14
CA ILE A 968 0.32 24.70 -37.27
C ILE A 968 0.57 25.20 -38.70
N SER A 969 1.28 24.43 -39.53
CA SER A 969 1.52 24.72 -40.95
C SER A 969 0.27 24.72 -41.84
N THR A 970 -0.79 24.05 -41.41
CA THR A 970 -2.04 23.87 -42.17
C THR A 970 -3.20 24.71 -41.66
N VAL A 971 -3.03 25.35 -40.50
CA VAL A 971 -4.07 26.13 -39.83
C VAL A 971 -3.80 27.62 -40.05
N GLU A 972 -4.57 28.25 -40.94
CA GLU A 972 -4.44 29.69 -41.20
C GLU A 972 -5.19 30.55 -40.18
N LYS A 973 -6.37 30.09 -39.75
CA LYS A 973 -7.28 30.86 -38.90
C LYS A 973 -8.07 29.99 -37.92
N ILE A 974 -8.33 30.54 -36.73
CA ILE A 974 -9.10 29.89 -35.67
C ILE A 974 -10.09 30.90 -35.10
N GLY A 975 -11.39 30.60 -35.19
CA GLY A 975 -12.43 31.47 -34.65
C GLY A 975 -12.49 31.43 -33.13
N LEU A 976 -12.77 32.56 -32.49
CA LEU A 976 -13.05 32.65 -31.05
C LEU A 976 -14.47 33.17 -30.84
N THR A 977 -15.25 32.46 -30.02
CA THR A 977 -16.55 32.94 -29.53
C THR A 977 -16.39 33.54 -28.15
N ILE A 978 -16.88 34.76 -27.97
CA ILE A 978 -16.99 35.39 -26.65
C ILE A 978 -18.43 35.74 -26.29
N ASN A 979 -18.80 35.62 -25.02
CA ASN A 979 -20.06 36.14 -24.49
C ASN A 979 -19.90 36.49 -23.01
N ALA A 980 -20.82 37.27 -22.45
CA ALA A 980 -20.84 37.61 -21.03
C ALA A 980 -22.25 37.90 -20.54
N ASP A 981 -22.49 37.73 -19.24
CA ASP A 981 -23.75 38.06 -18.59
C ASP A 981 -24.04 39.57 -18.58
N ASN A 982 -23.00 40.41 -18.53
CA ASN A 982 -23.08 41.87 -18.45
C ASN A 982 -22.11 42.56 -19.41
N GLY A 983 -22.43 43.81 -19.78
CA GLY A 983 -21.50 44.69 -20.50
C GLY A 983 -20.41 45.28 -19.59
N GLY A 984 -19.35 45.81 -20.19
CA GLY A 984 -18.23 46.45 -19.48
C GLY A 984 -16.86 46.09 -20.05
N ALA A 985 -15.81 46.38 -19.26
CA ALA A 985 -14.42 46.15 -19.65
C ALA A 985 -13.95 44.71 -19.34
N TYR A 986 -13.32 44.08 -20.32
CA TYR A 986 -12.76 42.73 -20.27
C TYR A 986 -11.34 42.72 -20.83
N THR A 987 -10.58 41.67 -20.50
CA THR A 987 -9.21 41.48 -21.00
C THR A 987 -9.04 40.05 -21.50
N LEU A 988 -8.58 39.89 -22.75
CA LEU A 988 -8.09 38.63 -23.27
C LEU A 988 -6.61 38.48 -22.93
N LYS A 989 -6.22 37.33 -22.39
CA LYS A 989 -4.83 36.97 -22.10
C LYS A 989 -4.44 35.74 -22.91
N PHE A 990 -3.23 35.74 -23.43
CA PHE A 990 -2.72 34.68 -24.30
C PHE A 990 -1.46 34.06 -23.70
N ILE A 991 -1.40 32.73 -23.70
CA ILE A 991 -0.18 31.94 -23.44
C ILE A 991 0.11 31.12 -24.68
N LEU A 992 1.31 31.28 -25.22
CA LEU A 992 1.83 30.51 -26.35
C LEU A 992 2.89 29.55 -25.85
N THR A 993 2.80 28.27 -26.19
CA THR A 993 3.79 27.25 -25.79
C THR A 993 4.20 26.45 -27.01
N ASP A 994 5.51 26.21 -27.16
CA ASP A 994 6.07 25.35 -28.21
C ASP A 994 5.67 25.77 -29.64
N ILE A 995 5.46 27.07 -29.87
CA ILE A 995 5.23 27.62 -31.23
C ILE A 995 6.56 27.51 -32.01
N PRO A 996 6.60 26.79 -33.16
CA PRO A 996 7.84 26.61 -33.90
C PRO A 996 8.47 27.92 -34.35
N SER A 997 9.81 27.98 -34.36
CA SER A 997 10.55 29.14 -34.85
C SER A 997 10.19 29.42 -36.29
N GLY A 998 9.52 30.54 -36.53
CA GLY A 998 8.97 30.86 -37.85
C GLY A 998 7.45 30.87 -37.92
N TYR A 999 6.69 30.86 -36.84
CA TYR A 999 5.26 31.15 -36.89
C TYR A 999 4.93 32.32 -35.96
N VAL A 1000 4.04 33.20 -36.40
CA VAL A 1000 3.50 34.32 -35.61
C VAL A 1000 2.00 34.14 -35.46
N VAL A 1001 1.50 34.28 -34.23
CA VAL A 1001 0.06 34.28 -33.93
C VAL A 1001 -0.41 35.72 -33.79
N LYS A 1002 -1.46 36.10 -34.51
CA LYS A 1002 -2.07 37.44 -34.48
C LYS A 1002 -3.54 37.35 -34.10
N LEU A 1003 -4.04 38.31 -33.31
CA LEU A 1003 -5.46 38.46 -33.01
C LEU A 1003 -6.09 39.47 -33.96
N LYS A 1004 -7.05 39.04 -34.79
CA LYS A 1004 -7.91 39.91 -35.59
C LYS A 1004 -9.18 40.23 -34.80
N ASP A 1005 -9.39 41.51 -34.47
CA ASP A 1005 -10.67 42.02 -33.97
C ASP A 1005 -11.46 42.59 -35.16
N LYS A 1006 -12.51 41.90 -35.59
CA LYS A 1006 -13.36 42.29 -36.72
C LYS A 1006 -14.30 43.45 -36.38
N TYR A 1007 -14.56 43.70 -35.10
CA TYR A 1007 -15.39 44.81 -34.63
C TYR A 1007 -14.63 46.15 -34.71
N LEU A 1008 -13.39 46.17 -34.21
CA LEU A 1008 -12.51 47.36 -34.29
C LEU A 1008 -11.67 47.42 -35.57
N ASN A 1009 -11.74 46.36 -36.39
CA ASN A 1009 -10.92 46.13 -37.57
C ASN A 1009 -9.39 46.17 -37.31
N THR A 1010 -8.96 45.84 -36.09
CA THR A 1010 -7.54 45.83 -35.69
C THR A 1010 -6.92 44.44 -35.86
N LEU A 1011 -5.60 44.40 -36.07
CA LEU A 1011 -4.80 43.18 -36.10
C LEU A 1011 -3.64 43.36 -35.13
N THR A 1012 -3.59 42.55 -34.07
CA THR A 1012 -2.63 42.70 -32.96
C THR A 1012 -1.71 41.49 -32.90
N ASP A 1013 -0.40 41.70 -32.83
CA ASP A 1013 0.57 40.61 -32.71
C ASP A 1013 0.60 40.05 -31.28
N ILE A 1014 0.49 38.73 -31.13
CA ILE A 1014 0.64 38.03 -29.84
C ILE A 1014 2.12 37.61 -29.73
N ALA A 1015 2.96 38.57 -29.37
CA ALA A 1015 4.41 38.43 -29.47
C ALA A 1015 5.04 37.59 -28.34
N ASN A 1016 4.42 37.53 -27.15
CA ASN A 1016 4.98 36.87 -25.97
C ASN A 1016 3.91 36.17 -25.12
N ASP A 1017 4.35 35.24 -24.26
CA ASP A 1017 3.54 34.70 -23.18
C ASP A 1017 3.02 35.83 -22.25
N GLY A 1018 1.74 35.76 -21.89
CA GLY A 1018 1.07 36.75 -21.05
C GLY A 1018 0.58 38.02 -21.77
N THR A 1019 0.61 38.06 -23.12
CA THR A 1019 0.07 39.19 -23.89
C THR A 1019 -1.40 39.44 -23.52
N ALA A 1020 -1.74 40.69 -23.18
CA ALA A 1020 -3.08 41.10 -22.78
C ALA A 1020 -3.70 42.06 -23.80
N TYR A 1021 -4.94 41.80 -24.21
CA TYR A 1021 -5.73 42.63 -25.12
C TYR A 1021 -6.99 43.10 -24.39
N ALA A 1022 -7.08 44.41 -24.12
CA ALA A 1022 -8.24 45.01 -23.50
C ALA A 1022 -9.38 45.16 -24.52
N LEU A 1023 -10.61 44.83 -24.11
CA LEU A 1023 -11.81 45.00 -24.91
C LEU A 1023 -13.00 45.48 -24.05
N ASN A 1024 -14.00 46.06 -24.71
CA ASN A 1024 -15.29 46.37 -24.10
C ASN A 1024 -16.39 45.51 -24.74
N ILE A 1025 -17.32 45.02 -23.92
CA ILE A 1025 -18.52 44.30 -24.36
C ILE A 1025 -19.72 45.20 -24.10
N ASP A 1026 -20.53 45.44 -25.12
CA ASP A 1026 -21.81 46.13 -25.02
C ASP A 1026 -22.96 45.16 -25.33
N LYS A 1027 -23.83 44.90 -24.35
CA LYS A 1027 -24.96 43.97 -24.52
C LYS A 1027 -26.03 44.49 -25.48
N ALA A 1028 -26.03 45.78 -25.81
CA ALA A 1028 -26.90 46.37 -26.83
C ALA A 1028 -26.36 46.18 -28.25
N ASP A 1029 -25.06 45.92 -28.42
CA ASP A 1029 -24.41 45.75 -29.72
C ASP A 1029 -23.92 44.31 -29.91
N ALA A 1030 -24.66 43.55 -30.71
CA ALA A 1030 -24.36 42.15 -31.00
C ALA A 1030 -22.99 41.95 -31.71
N ALA A 1031 -22.43 42.98 -32.37
CA ALA A 1031 -21.12 42.89 -33.01
C ALA A 1031 -19.96 43.01 -32.00
N SER A 1032 -20.23 43.50 -30.79
CA SER A 1032 -19.24 43.60 -29.71
C SER A 1032 -18.96 42.25 -29.02
N LEU A 1033 -19.71 41.19 -29.33
CA LEU A 1033 -19.54 39.84 -28.79
C LEU A 1033 -19.90 38.76 -29.84
N GLY A 1034 -19.93 37.49 -29.44
CA GLY A 1034 -20.32 36.37 -30.29
C GLY A 1034 -19.16 35.73 -31.03
N ASN A 1035 -19.51 34.91 -32.02
CA ASN A 1035 -18.58 34.07 -32.80
C ASN A 1035 -17.89 34.81 -33.96
N ASN A 1036 -18.34 36.03 -34.28
CA ASN A 1036 -17.89 36.79 -35.44
C ASN A 1036 -16.89 37.91 -35.11
N ARG A 1037 -16.58 38.15 -33.82
CA ARG A 1037 -15.70 39.27 -33.44
C ARG A 1037 -14.22 38.94 -33.55
N PHE A 1038 -13.78 37.81 -32.99
CA PHE A 1038 -12.37 37.50 -32.84
C PHE A 1038 -11.94 36.29 -33.67
N GLU A 1039 -10.74 36.38 -34.25
CA GLU A 1039 -10.10 35.31 -35.00
C GLU A 1039 -8.59 35.33 -34.72
N LEU A 1040 -8.01 34.18 -34.41
CA LEU A 1040 -6.56 34.00 -34.35
C LEU A 1040 -6.06 33.65 -35.74
N GLN A 1041 -5.08 34.39 -36.23
CA GLN A 1041 -4.41 34.14 -37.50
C GLN A 1041 -3.01 33.63 -37.23
N VAL A 1042 -2.65 32.51 -37.85
CA VAL A 1042 -1.33 31.90 -37.72
C VAL A 1042 -0.64 31.98 -39.07
N ALA A 1043 0.53 32.62 -39.11
CA ALA A 1043 1.24 32.87 -40.37
C ALA A 1043 2.76 32.59 -40.23
N PRO A 1044 3.41 32.05 -41.28
CA PRO A 1044 4.88 32.02 -41.37
C PRO A 1044 5.45 33.45 -41.49
N PRO A 1045 6.72 33.72 -41.13
CA PRO A 1045 7.25 35.07 -41.13
C PRO A 1045 7.59 35.41 -42.59
N THR A 1046 7.28 36.61 -43.01
CA THR A 1046 7.83 37.12 -44.27
C THR A 1046 9.34 37.33 -44.07
N THR A 1047 10.17 36.46 -44.65
CA THR A 1047 11.64 36.62 -44.60
C THR A 1047 12.04 37.85 -45.43
N LEU A 1048 12.82 38.76 -44.83
CA LEU A 1048 13.51 39.82 -45.58
C LEU A 1048 14.87 39.28 -46.08
N PRO A 1049 15.26 39.55 -47.34
CA PRO A 1049 16.53 39.09 -47.92
C PRO A 1049 17.76 39.78 -47.30
N VAL A 1050 18.90 39.07 -47.32
CA VAL A 1050 20.23 39.60 -46.95
C VAL A 1050 20.69 40.66 -47.95
N THR A 1051 21.17 41.79 -47.46
CA THR A 1051 21.70 42.88 -48.31
C THR A 1051 23.23 42.83 -48.35
N PHE A 1052 23.80 42.64 -49.55
CA PHE A 1052 25.24 42.69 -49.80
C PHE A 1052 25.74 44.14 -49.84
N THR A 1053 26.88 44.40 -49.20
CA THR A 1053 27.50 45.74 -49.18
C THR A 1053 28.76 45.83 -50.02
N GLU A 1054 29.50 44.72 -50.22
CA GLU A 1054 30.76 44.72 -50.98
C GLU A 1054 31.11 43.32 -51.51
N PHE A 1055 31.69 43.23 -52.72
CA PHE A 1055 32.35 42.04 -53.27
C PHE A 1055 33.50 42.46 -54.20
N THR A 1056 34.73 42.06 -53.88
CA THR A 1056 35.97 42.45 -54.58
C THR A 1056 36.94 41.27 -54.74
N GLY A 1057 37.90 41.39 -55.67
CA GLY A 1057 38.90 40.34 -55.95
C GLY A 1057 40.26 40.93 -56.27
N VAL A 1058 41.32 40.36 -55.68
CA VAL A 1058 42.70 40.85 -55.80
C VAL A 1058 43.64 39.71 -56.19
N LYS A 1059 44.46 39.94 -57.22
CA LYS A 1059 45.51 39.00 -57.65
C LYS A 1059 46.64 38.97 -56.62
N THR A 1060 47.06 37.77 -56.23
CA THR A 1060 48.19 37.51 -55.32
C THR A 1060 49.12 36.44 -55.90
N ASN A 1061 50.29 36.24 -55.29
CA ASN A 1061 51.24 35.19 -55.69
C ASN A 1061 50.68 33.77 -55.49
N ALA A 1062 49.67 33.58 -54.65
CA ALA A 1062 49.06 32.28 -54.35
C ALA A 1062 47.75 32.02 -55.15
N GLY A 1063 47.29 32.99 -55.96
CA GLY A 1063 46.01 32.92 -56.68
C GLY A 1063 45.23 34.23 -56.64
N VAL A 1064 43.90 34.17 -56.75
CA VAL A 1064 43.02 35.36 -56.62
C VAL A 1064 42.26 35.30 -55.30
N THR A 1065 42.43 36.32 -54.45
CA THR A 1065 41.70 36.43 -53.18
C THR A 1065 40.43 37.25 -53.37
N LEU A 1066 39.28 36.66 -53.07
CA LEU A 1066 37.96 37.26 -53.15
C LEU A 1066 37.51 37.67 -51.74
N ASN A 1067 36.97 38.88 -51.58
CA ASN A 1067 36.49 39.41 -50.30
C ASN A 1067 35.07 39.96 -50.46
N TRP A 1068 34.18 39.71 -49.50
CA TRP A 1068 32.82 40.28 -49.50
C TRP A 1068 32.33 40.64 -48.11
N LYS A 1069 31.33 41.53 -48.08
CA LYS A 1069 30.72 42.04 -46.85
C LYS A 1069 29.19 42.10 -46.95
N THR A 1070 28.50 41.68 -45.89
CA THR A 1070 27.03 41.69 -45.75
C THR A 1070 26.59 42.59 -44.59
N SER A 1071 25.37 43.14 -44.65
CA SER A 1071 24.84 44.02 -43.59
C SER A 1071 23.88 43.32 -42.59
N SER A 1072 23.36 42.14 -42.92
CA SER A 1072 22.48 41.32 -42.05
C SER A 1072 22.42 39.88 -42.56
N GLU A 1073 22.42 38.88 -41.69
CA GLU A 1073 22.48 37.44 -42.05
C GLU A 1073 21.57 36.59 -41.15
N THR A 1074 20.25 36.78 -41.23
CA THR A 1074 19.28 36.12 -40.34
C THR A 1074 19.00 34.65 -40.70
N THR A 1075 19.03 34.30 -41.98
CA THR A 1075 18.65 32.95 -42.48
C THR A 1075 19.72 32.26 -43.32
N ASN A 1076 20.90 32.87 -43.48
CA ASN A 1076 21.95 32.37 -44.36
C ASN A 1076 22.62 31.09 -43.81
N SER A 1077 22.85 30.10 -44.68
CA SER A 1077 23.66 28.90 -44.37
C SER A 1077 25.12 29.13 -44.75
N HIS A 1078 25.38 29.45 -46.02
CA HIS A 1078 26.73 29.64 -46.55
C HIS A 1078 26.73 30.47 -47.84
N PHE A 1079 27.91 30.91 -48.25
CA PHE A 1079 28.15 31.54 -49.55
C PHE A 1079 28.89 30.58 -50.47
N ASP A 1080 28.34 30.34 -51.65
CA ASP A 1080 28.98 29.62 -52.75
C ASP A 1080 29.65 30.61 -53.71
N LEU A 1081 30.96 30.49 -53.89
CA LEU A 1081 31.71 31.30 -54.84
C LEU A 1081 31.96 30.50 -56.10
N GLN A 1082 31.70 31.14 -57.23
CA GLN A 1082 31.80 30.52 -58.54
C GLN A 1082 32.75 31.32 -59.43
N ARG A 1083 33.47 30.62 -60.31
CA ARG A 1083 34.41 31.20 -61.27
C ARG A 1083 34.08 30.73 -62.68
N ALA A 1084 34.21 31.64 -63.64
CA ALA A 1084 34.19 31.37 -65.07
C ALA A 1084 35.40 31.98 -65.78
N GLY A 1085 35.77 31.42 -66.94
CA GLY A 1085 36.70 32.03 -67.88
C GLY A 1085 35.99 32.95 -68.88
N GLU A 1086 36.62 33.23 -70.02
CA GLU A 1086 36.07 34.08 -71.10
C GLU A 1086 34.71 33.60 -71.65
N ASN A 1087 34.40 32.30 -71.53
CA ASN A 1087 33.12 31.71 -71.93
C ASN A 1087 31.97 31.95 -70.93
N GLN A 1088 32.25 32.52 -69.75
CA GLN A 1088 31.27 32.78 -68.68
C GLN A 1088 30.52 31.54 -68.14
N ASP A 1089 31.06 30.33 -68.35
CA ASP A 1089 30.57 29.10 -67.72
C ASP A 1089 31.03 29.02 -66.26
N PHE A 1090 30.12 29.34 -65.32
CA PHE A 1090 30.43 29.39 -63.88
C PHE A 1090 30.51 28.00 -63.25
N THR A 1091 31.59 27.77 -62.51
CA THR A 1091 31.83 26.56 -61.72
C THR A 1091 32.10 26.94 -60.27
N SER A 1092 31.52 26.20 -59.32
CA SER A 1092 31.79 26.44 -57.89
C SER A 1092 33.27 26.16 -57.58
N ILE A 1093 33.91 27.11 -56.89
CA ILE A 1093 35.30 27.07 -56.45
C ILE A 1093 35.44 26.98 -54.93
N GLY A 1094 34.34 27.12 -54.19
CA GLY A 1094 34.33 26.92 -52.74
C GLY A 1094 33.12 27.51 -52.06
N ALA A 1095 32.72 26.88 -50.94
CA ALA A 1095 31.66 27.35 -50.06
C ALA A 1095 32.25 27.86 -48.73
N VAL A 1096 31.76 29.00 -48.24
CA VAL A 1096 32.16 29.59 -46.95
C VAL A 1096 30.94 29.69 -46.03
N PRO A 1097 30.93 29.00 -44.88
CA PRO A 1097 29.84 29.09 -43.91
C PRO A 1097 29.62 30.53 -43.42
N ALA A 1098 28.36 30.92 -43.25
CA ALA A 1098 28.02 32.22 -42.66
C ALA A 1098 28.41 32.23 -41.16
N ASN A 1099 28.97 33.35 -40.67
CA ASN A 1099 29.51 33.47 -39.31
C ASN A 1099 29.00 34.70 -38.54
N GLN A 1100 28.00 35.43 -39.07
CA GLN A 1100 27.41 36.65 -38.48
C GLN A 1100 28.36 37.85 -38.31
N ALA A 1101 29.66 37.70 -38.60
CA ALA A 1101 30.62 38.80 -38.55
C ALA A 1101 30.52 39.74 -39.77
N GLY A 1102 29.80 39.29 -40.81
CA GLY A 1102 29.49 40.06 -42.00
C GLY A 1102 30.67 40.32 -42.93
N VAL A 1103 31.85 39.75 -42.70
CA VAL A 1103 33.07 39.94 -43.52
C VAL A 1103 33.69 38.58 -43.83
N TYR A 1104 33.97 38.32 -45.11
CA TYR A 1104 34.40 37.02 -45.60
C TYR A 1104 35.47 37.10 -46.67
N ASN A 1105 36.24 36.02 -46.82
CA ASN A 1105 37.19 35.87 -47.92
C ASN A 1105 37.32 34.41 -48.38
N LEU A 1106 37.74 34.23 -49.63
CA LEU A 1106 38.11 32.95 -50.22
C LEU A 1106 39.28 33.14 -51.20
N LEU A 1107 40.29 32.28 -51.12
CA LEU A 1107 41.40 32.25 -52.08
C LEU A 1107 41.15 31.21 -53.18
N ASP A 1108 40.97 31.67 -54.41
CA ASP A 1108 41.08 30.80 -55.59
C ASP A 1108 42.55 30.50 -55.87
N LYS A 1109 42.99 29.27 -55.61
CA LYS A 1109 44.37 28.80 -55.80
C LYS A 1109 44.69 28.35 -57.22
N SER A 1110 43.71 28.31 -58.12
CA SER A 1110 43.93 27.81 -59.49
C SER A 1110 43.19 28.65 -60.53
N PRO A 1111 43.31 30.00 -60.51
CA PRO A 1111 42.66 30.87 -61.48
C PRO A 1111 43.09 30.53 -62.91
N LEU A 1112 42.16 30.66 -63.85
CA LEU A 1112 42.39 30.44 -65.27
C LEU A 1112 43.34 31.52 -65.83
N VAL A 1113 44.10 31.18 -66.86
CA VAL A 1113 44.92 32.17 -67.59
C VAL A 1113 44.00 33.14 -68.33
N GLY A 1114 44.23 34.44 -68.21
CA GLY A 1114 43.37 35.48 -68.78
C GLY A 1114 42.36 36.01 -67.77
N ASN A 1115 41.19 36.48 -68.23
CA ASN A 1115 40.19 37.05 -67.34
C ASN A 1115 39.43 35.93 -66.59
N ASN A 1116 39.31 36.10 -65.27
CA ASN A 1116 38.48 35.26 -64.42
C ASN A 1116 37.30 36.07 -63.91
N TYR A 1117 36.09 35.58 -64.15
CA TYR A 1117 34.85 36.17 -63.69
C TYR A 1117 34.39 35.44 -62.44
N TYR A 1118 34.17 36.16 -61.35
CA TYR A 1118 33.74 35.59 -60.07
C TYR A 1118 32.32 36.05 -59.73
N LYS A 1119 31.51 35.10 -59.28
CA LYS A 1119 30.12 35.28 -58.86
C LYS A 1119 29.96 34.79 -57.43
N LEU A 1120 29.22 35.55 -56.63
CA LEU A 1120 28.88 35.20 -55.25
C LEU A 1120 27.41 34.79 -55.19
N VAL A 1121 27.13 33.63 -54.61
CA VAL A 1121 25.78 33.10 -54.40
C VAL A 1121 25.59 32.83 -52.92
N GLN A 1122 24.56 33.42 -52.32
CA GLN A 1122 24.13 33.08 -50.97
C GLN A 1122 23.22 31.85 -51.02
N VAL A 1123 23.32 30.95 -50.06
CA VAL A 1123 22.40 29.82 -49.88
C VAL A 1123 21.81 29.89 -48.48
N ASP A 1124 20.49 30.03 -48.40
CA ASP A 1124 19.78 30.08 -47.12
C ASP A 1124 19.70 28.71 -46.44
N LYS A 1125 19.32 28.66 -45.16
CA LYS A 1125 19.15 27.41 -44.40
C LYS A 1125 18.11 26.46 -44.99
N ASP A 1126 17.18 26.97 -45.81
CA ASP A 1126 16.20 26.18 -46.55
C ASP A 1126 16.73 25.68 -47.91
N GLY A 1127 17.97 26.01 -48.28
CA GLY A 1127 18.62 25.63 -49.52
C GLY A 1127 18.38 26.57 -50.70
N THR A 1128 17.65 27.67 -50.52
CA THR A 1128 17.35 28.62 -51.60
C THR A 1128 18.59 29.44 -51.99
N PRO A 1129 19.04 29.40 -53.27
CA PRO A 1129 20.18 30.19 -53.71
C PRO A 1129 19.78 31.58 -54.21
N THR A 1130 20.47 32.63 -53.76
CA THR A 1130 20.33 34.01 -54.23
C THR A 1130 21.67 34.56 -54.71
N ALA A 1131 21.78 34.90 -56.00
CA ALA A 1131 23.01 35.41 -56.59
C ALA A 1131 23.17 36.92 -56.37
N TYR A 1132 24.39 37.38 -56.08
CA TYR A 1132 24.73 38.79 -56.11
C TYR A 1132 24.87 39.28 -57.55
N GLU A 1133 24.29 40.44 -57.86
CA GLU A 1133 24.16 40.93 -59.24
C GLU A 1133 25.50 41.35 -59.87
N LYS A 1134 26.50 41.75 -59.08
CA LYS A 1134 27.80 42.21 -59.60
C LYS A 1134 28.81 41.08 -59.66
N LEU A 1135 29.43 40.92 -60.84
CA LEU A 1135 30.58 40.05 -61.06
C LEU A 1135 31.89 40.79 -60.76
N VAL A 1136 32.86 40.07 -60.21
CA VAL A 1136 34.24 40.55 -60.01
C VAL A 1136 35.13 39.96 -61.09
N VAL A 1137 35.93 40.78 -61.78
CA VAL A 1137 36.81 40.32 -62.86
C VAL A 1137 38.27 40.54 -62.49
N VAL A 1138 39.09 39.48 -62.54
CA VAL A 1138 40.52 39.54 -62.26
C VAL A 1138 41.31 38.84 -63.37
N LYS A 1139 42.23 39.55 -64.01
CA LYS A 1139 43.13 38.98 -65.01
C LYS A 1139 44.31 38.28 -64.35
N TYR A 1140 44.52 36.99 -64.63
CA TYR A 1140 45.60 36.18 -64.07
C TYR A 1140 46.55 35.70 -65.18
N ASP A 1141 47.84 36.00 -65.03
CA ASP A 1141 48.88 35.68 -66.02
C ASP A 1141 49.90 34.75 -65.34
N LEU A 1142 50.13 33.56 -65.92
CA LEU A 1142 51.04 32.52 -65.41
C LEU A 1142 52.49 32.78 -65.86
N ASN A 1143 53.10 33.86 -65.40
CA ASN A 1143 54.54 34.06 -65.56
C ASN A 1143 55.20 34.23 -64.19
N ALA A 1144 55.65 33.10 -63.61
CA ALA A 1144 56.70 33.06 -62.61
C ALA A 1144 57.57 31.81 -62.85
N ASN A 1145 58.88 32.04 -62.94
CA ASN A 1145 59.95 31.22 -63.52
C ASN A 1145 60.14 29.80 -62.97
N ALA A 1146 60.67 28.96 -63.86
CA ALA A 1146 60.97 27.52 -63.77
C ALA A 1146 62.03 27.11 -62.73
N ASP A 1147 61.99 25.83 -62.35
CA ASP A 1147 63.08 24.90 -62.68
C ASP A 1147 62.62 23.43 -62.63
N SER A 1148 62.56 22.77 -63.81
CA SER A 1148 62.61 21.32 -64.01
C SER A 1148 61.58 20.45 -63.26
N GLU A 1149 60.32 20.91 -63.13
CA GLU A 1149 59.28 20.19 -62.40
C GLU A 1149 58.34 19.41 -63.33
N MET A 1150 57.97 18.19 -62.92
CA MET A 1150 56.97 17.37 -63.60
C MET A 1150 55.63 17.54 -62.92
N LEU A 1151 54.64 17.98 -63.68
CA LEU A 1151 53.29 18.23 -63.20
C LEU A 1151 52.36 17.12 -63.68
N ILE A 1152 51.51 16.61 -62.79
CA ILE A 1152 50.49 15.61 -63.11
C ILE A 1152 49.12 16.08 -62.62
N TYR A 1153 48.15 16.10 -63.53
CA TYR A 1153 46.79 16.58 -63.24
C TYR A 1153 45.71 15.63 -63.77
N PRO A 1154 44.65 15.34 -62.99
CA PRO A 1154 44.49 15.76 -61.59
C PRO A 1154 45.44 14.97 -60.65
N THR A 1155 45.86 15.58 -59.54
CA THR A 1155 46.69 14.91 -58.50
C THR A 1155 45.91 13.85 -57.71
N VAL A 1156 44.57 13.90 -57.75
CA VAL A 1156 43.67 12.83 -57.34
C VAL A 1156 42.97 12.29 -58.59
N VAL A 1157 43.26 11.05 -58.97
CA VAL A 1157 42.82 10.45 -60.23
C VAL A 1157 41.98 9.21 -59.99
N GLU A 1158 40.91 9.03 -60.78
CA GLU A 1158 40.15 7.78 -60.82
C GLU A 1158 40.71 6.86 -61.92
N THR A 1159 40.79 7.38 -63.15
CA THR A 1159 41.23 6.61 -64.33
C THR A 1159 42.23 7.35 -65.22
N ASN A 1160 41.97 8.61 -65.62
CA ASN A 1160 42.76 9.34 -66.62
C ASN A 1160 43.60 10.46 -65.99
N PHE A 1161 44.87 10.60 -66.40
CA PHE A 1161 45.77 11.68 -65.98
C PHE A 1161 46.44 12.34 -67.18
N THR A 1162 46.83 13.60 -67.00
CA THR A 1162 47.71 14.34 -67.93
C THR A 1162 49.01 14.67 -67.23
N LEU A 1163 50.13 14.37 -67.87
CA LEU A 1163 51.48 14.63 -67.37
C LEU A 1163 52.19 15.62 -68.27
N LYS A 1164 52.76 16.68 -67.68
CA LYS A 1164 53.55 17.69 -68.37
C LYS A 1164 54.89 17.88 -67.66
N TYR A 1165 55.97 17.98 -68.42
CA TYR A 1165 57.28 18.33 -67.88
C TYR A 1165 57.68 19.72 -68.36
N GLU A 1166 57.99 20.60 -67.41
CA GLU A 1166 58.39 21.98 -67.70
C GLU A 1166 59.90 22.15 -67.50
N GLY A 1167 60.66 21.51 -68.40
CA GLY A 1167 62.12 21.55 -68.43
C GLY A 1167 62.70 21.16 -69.80
N SER A 1168 64.00 21.35 -69.98
CA SER A 1168 64.69 21.01 -71.24
C SER A 1168 65.00 19.52 -71.31
N LEU A 1169 64.39 18.82 -72.26
CA LEU A 1169 64.60 17.39 -72.54
C LEU A 1169 65.58 17.20 -73.71
N SER A 1170 66.63 16.42 -73.51
CA SER A 1170 67.71 16.18 -74.50
C SER A 1170 67.54 14.92 -75.36
N SER A 1171 66.69 13.96 -74.94
CA SER A 1171 66.40 12.72 -75.67
C SER A 1171 65.08 12.85 -76.44
N GLU A 1172 64.92 12.09 -77.53
CA GLU A 1172 63.68 12.11 -78.33
C GLU A 1172 62.55 11.26 -77.71
N ARG A 1173 62.90 10.27 -76.89
CA ARG A 1173 61.96 9.34 -76.23
C ARG A 1173 62.34 9.11 -74.77
N TYR A 1174 61.32 8.93 -73.93
CA TYR A 1174 61.43 8.76 -72.48
C TYR A 1174 60.52 7.63 -72.00
N THR A 1175 60.82 7.03 -70.86
CA THR A 1175 59.97 6.00 -70.24
C THR A 1175 59.24 6.60 -69.04
N LEU A 1176 57.90 6.59 -69.07
CA LEU A 1176 57.05 6.96 -67.95
C LEU A 1176 56.66 5.70 -67.16
N LYS A 1177 57.04 5.69 -65.89
CA LYS A 1177 56.74 4.60 -64.95
C LYS A 1177 55.89 5.09 -63.78
N ILE A 1178 54.85 4.35 -63.40
CA ILE A 1178 54.04 4.59 -62.19
C ILE A 1178 54.09 3.35 -61.31
N ALA A 1179 54.49 3.55 -60.05
CA ALA A 1179 54.59 2.48 -59.05
C ALA A 1179 53.94 2.90 -57.72
N ASP A 1180 53.54 1.91 -56.93
CA ASP A 1180 53.04 2.13 -55.57
C ASP A 1180 54.17 2.39 -54.56
N VAL A 1181 53.81 2.62 -53.29
CA VAL A 1181 54.77 2.87 -52.19
C VAL A 1181 55.69 1.69 -51.88
N THR A 1182 55.37 0.48 -52.34
CA THR A 1182 56.20 -0.73 -52.18
C THR A 1182 57.15 -0.94 -53.38
N GLY A 1183 57.03 -0.12 -54.42
CA GLY A 1183 57.82 -0.22 -55.66
C GLY A 1183 57.21 -1.14 -56.72
N LYS A 1184 56.00 -1.67 -56.51
CA LYS A 1184 55.29 -2.48 -57.50
C LYS A 1184 54.83 -1.60 -58.66
N GLU A 1185 55.28 -1.93 -59.86
CA GLU A 1185 55.00 -1.19 -61.09
C GLU A 1185 53.60 -1.51 -61.62
N LEU A 1186 52.85 -0.46 -61.96
CA LEU A 1186 51.49 -0.55 -62.47
C LEU A 1186 51.33 0.06 -63.86
N TYR A 1187 52.21 0.97 -64.24
CA TYR A 1187 52.20 1.61 -65.55
C TYR A 1187 53.63 1.79 -66.02
N ASN A 1188 53.92 1.41 -67.26
CA ASN A 1188 55.22 1.60 -67.88
C ASN A 1188 55.04 1.75 -69.39
N LYS A 1189 55.37 2.93 -69.89
CA LYS A 1189 55.17 3.25 -71.30
C LYS A 1189 56.20 4.24 -71.81
N GLU A 1190 56.63 4.03 -73.04
CA GLU A 1190 57.52 4.95 -73.73
C GLU A 1190 56.71 6.10 -74.35
N VAL A 1191 57.17 7.34 -74.14
CA VAL A 1191 56.52 8.59 -74.52
C VAL A 1191 57.51 9.48 -75.27
N ALA A 1192 57.04 10.15 -76.32
CA ALA A 1192 57.87 11.05 -77.12
C ALA A 1192 58.08 12.38 -76.39
N LYS A 1193 59.23 13.02 -76.61
CA LYS A 1193 59.58 14.32 -76.01
C LYS A 1193 58.48 15.37 -76.16
N ASN A 1194 57.92 15.51 -77.36
CA ASN A 1194 56.89 16.51 -77.64
C ASN A 1194 55.60 16.27 -76.85
N ASP A 1195 55.23 15.01 -76.60
CA ASP A 1195 54.03 14.69 -75.83
C ASP A 1195 54.22 15.04 -74.35
N VAL A 1196 55.42 14.82 -73.81
CA VAL A 1196 55.72 15.15 -72.41
C VAL A 1196 55.79 16.66 -72.17
N VAL A 1197 56.30 17.43 -73.14
CA VAL A 1197 56.36 18.91 -73.03
C VAL A 1197 54.99 19.56 -73.23
N ASN A 1198 54.17 19.02 -74.15
CA ASN A 1198 52.86 19.58 -74.47
C ASN A 1198 51.72 19.02 -73.60
N GLY A 1199 51.94 17.91 -72.90
CA GLY A 1199 50.97 17.25 -72.03
C GLY A 1199 50.57 15.86 -72.55
N TYR A 1200 51.10 14.80 -71.94
CA TYR A 1200 50.81 13.41 -72.30
C TYR A 1200 49.60 12.91 -71.50
N ALA A 1201 48.57 12.43 -72.20
CA ALA A 1201 47.41 11.80 -71.59
C ALA A 1201 47.60 10.29 -71.42
N GLY A 1202 47.40 9.78 -70.20
CA GLY A 1202 47.49 8.36 -69.87
C GLY A 1202 46.31 7.88 -69.01
N ALA A 1203 46.03 6.57 -69.07
CA ALA A 1203 45.02 5.92 -68.25
C ALA A 1203 45.67 4.88 -67.32
N LEU A 1204 45.38 4.96 -66.02
CA LEU A 1204 45.87 4.00 -65.04
C LEU A 1204 45.07 2.70 -65.08
N PRO A 1205 45.72 1.53 -65.05
CA PRO A 1205 45.04 0.25 -64.86
C PRO A 1205 44.28 0.16 -63.54
N ALA A 1206 43.35 -0.79 -63.44
CA ALA A 1206 42.62 -1.07 -62.21
C ALA A 1206 43.62 -1.39 -61.07
N ALA A 1207 43.67 -0.49 -60.09
CA ALA A 1207 44.60 -0.54 -58.96
C ALA A 1207 43.86 -0.01 -57.73
N SER A 1208 44.24 -0.46 -56.54
CA SER A 1208 43.61 -0.08 -55.28
C SER A 1208 43.78 1.41 -54.99
N SER A 1209 42.84 2.02 -54.28
CA SER A 1209 42.97 3.39 -53.78
C SER A 1209 44.23 3.53 -52.93
N GLY A 1210 45.05 4.56 -53.18
CA GLY A 1210 46.36 4.67 -52.56
C GLY A 1210 47.26 5.73 -53.19
N ILE A 1211 48.47 5.88 -52.65
CA ILE A 1211 49.49 6.83 -53.13
C ILE A 1211 50.41 6.13 -54.14
N TYR A 1212 50.61 6.78 -55.28
CA TYR A 1212 51.46 6.34 -56.38
C TYR A 1212 52.47 7.42 -56.76
N PHE A 1213 53.60 7.00 -57.32
CA PHE A 1213 54.63 7.90 -57.80
C PHE A 1213 54.87 7.68 -59.30
N ALA A 1214 54.62 8.73 -60.09
CA ALA A 1214 54.97 8.77 -61.50
C ALA A 1214 56.42 9.24 -61.64
N THR A 1215 57.23 8.55 -62.43
CA THR A 1215 58.64 8.84 -62.66
C THR A 1215 58.96 8.80 -64.15
N LEU A 1216 59.65 9.82 -64.64
CA LEU A 1216 60.13 9.91 -66.02
C LEU A 1216 61.61 9.55 -66.09
N LEU A 1217 61.98 8.63 -66.97
CA LEU A 1217 63.33 8.08 -67.14
C LEU A 1217 63.82 8.33 -68.58
N ASP A 1218 65.10 8.62 -68.77
CA ASP A 1218 65.73 8.70 -70.10
C ASP A 1218 66.10 7.32 -70.66
N SER A 1219 66.60 7.28 -71.90
CA SER A 1219 66.98 6.05 -72.60
C SER A 1219 68.13 5.27 -71.96
N SER A 1220 68.87 5.86 -71.02
CA SER A 1220 69.90 5.20 -70.22
C SER A 1220 69.37 4.66 -68.87
N GLY A 1221 68.09 4.90 -68.56
CA GLY A 1221 67.45 4.55 -67.30
C GLY A 1221 67.65 5.56 -66.17
N LYS A 1222 68.19 6.75 -66.46
CA LYS A 1222 68.39 7.81 -65.47
C LYS A 1222 67.07 8.57 -65.24
N LYS A 1223 66.75 8.81 -63.96
CA LYS A 1223 65.55 9.58 -63.55
C LYS A 1223 65.70 11.07 -63.89
N ILE A 1224 64.72 11.59 -64.62
CA ILE A 1224 64.61 12.99 -65.02
C ILE A 1224 63.74 13.77 -64.04
N ALA A 1225 62.57 13.24 -63.68
CA ALA A 1225 61.65 13.87 -62.71
C ALA A 1225 60.67 12.85 -62.12
N ALA A 1226 60.00 13.22 -61.02
CA ALA A 1226 58.90 12.45 -60.46
C ALA A 1226 57.82 13.33 -59.85
N ALA A 1227 56.59 12.84 -59.83
CA ALA A 1227 55.41 13.51 -59.30
C ALA A 1227 54.54 12.52 -58.52
N LYS A 1228 53.89 13.01 -57.46
CA LYS A 1228 52.97 12.24 -56.63
C LYS A 1228 51.57 12.25 -57.25
N LEU A 1229 50.92 11.10 -57.25
CA LEU A 1229 49.56 10.88 -57.75
C LEU A 1229 48.77 10.06 -56.72
N MET A 1230 47.52 10.41 -56.45
CA MET A 1230 46.66 9.67 -55.51
C MET A 1230 45.50 9.03 -56.27
N LYS A 1231 45.34 7.71 -56.17
CA LYS A 1231 44.18 7.02 -56.74
C LYS A 1231 43.06 6.94 -55.71
N LYS A 1232 41.86 7.33 -56.13
CA LYS A 1232 40.65 7.26 -55.30
C LYS A 1232 40.02 5.87 -55.32
#